data_AF-A0A8C4GYI2-F1
#
_entry.id   AF-A0A8C4GYI2-F1
#
_cell.length_a   1.000
_cell.length_b   1.000
_cell.length_c   1.000
_cell.angle_alpha   90.00
_cell.angle_beta   90.00
_cell.angle_gamma   90.00
#
_symmetry.space_group_name_H-M   'P 1'
#
loop_
_entity.id
_entity.type
_entity.pdbx_description
1 polymer ?
#
loop_
_entity_poly.entity_id
_entity_poly.type
_entity_poly.pdbx_seq_one_letter_code
_entity_poly.pdbx_strand_id
1 'polypeptide(L)'
;QSKYCVSLSWSSGRHRVCVWHFPFRLEILCEDEVMVTFNSKVLIFCLMKACSTSCSIPGPSSIGSDFCFHEFSHVYGLPEHADSLQLRDTRHGEPYRLYNLDVFAYELYSRLGLYGSVPLLVAHKPDRTLGVFWLNASETFVNDDRSPQLKRKRIQPRTDVHWLSESGVIDCVVLLGPSPQQLFSQYAQLTGYQALPPLFALGYHQCRWNYNDEADVKAVDAGFDRHDIPYDVIWLDIEHTDGKRYFTWDSALFPEPASLQHHLEKKRRKLVVINDPHIKTDPDWSLYREARDGGHFVKDREGKIYQGSCWPGESSYLDFSSPDTRSWYSRCFRLDKYQGSTPSLFVWNDMNEPSVFDGPEQTMPKDAVHYGGWEHRELHNLYGFYQVSFVRPFVLSRSFFAGSQRLGAVWTGDNAASWEYLKISIPMLLSLSVAGIAFCGADVGGFVQDPEPELLVRWYQAAALQPFFRGHSANTTKRREPWLFGEEVTASIRTAIQQRYCLLPYWYTLFHQAHTSGQPPLRLVLLLPPAAQWKHCRPRGALLACPVTDPGVQEIQVLLPGSDEVWYDVHSAEMYKGGKTLSLPVTLDSVPVFQRGGSVVCRSTVSGFCTADLQHLPFSITVALNSQGVADGELYLDDGHSFSYRDRKAFCLRRFNMLSGRLLCRSAGEEGTFDTDTVIQSVIILGVKGKPSTVVVHVSGEELCLYSCIYSQLDCRN
;
A
#
# COMPACT_ATOMS: atom_id res chain seq x y z
N GLN A 1 45.51 1.00 6.54
CA GLN A 1 45.24 2.45 6.48
C GLN A 1 46.28 3.08 5.57
N SER A 2 45.86 3.80 4.53
CA SER A 2 46.77 4.68 3.78
C SER A 2 46.64 6.10 4.35
N LYS A 3 47.56 7.02 4.01
CA LYS A 3 47.45 8.44 4.44
C LYS A 3 46.15 9.13 3.98
N TYR A 4 45.37 8.52 3.09
CA TYR A 4 44.23 9.13 2.42
C TYR A 4 42.90 8.36 2.62
N CYS A 5 42.92 7.19 3.28
CA CYS A 5 41.75 6.33 3.43
C CYS A 5 41.77 5.55 4.77
N VAL A 6 40.65 5.62 5.48
CA VAL A 6 40.35 4.83 6.68
C VAL A 6 39.31 3.77 6.32
N SER A 7 39.57 2.52 6.67
CA SER A 7 38.60 1.43 6.46
C SER A 7 38.02 0.99 7.80
N LEU A 8 36.69 0.89 7.87
CA LEU A 8 35.95 0.31 8.99
C LEU A 8 35.28 -0.97 8.51
N SER A 9 35.27 -2.03 9.32
CA SER A 9 34.70 -3.34 8.95
C SER A 9 33.76 -3.88 10.02
N TRP A 10 32.68 -4.54 9.60
CA TRP A 10 31.73 -5.19 10.50
C TRP A 10 31.28 -6.54 9.94
N SER A 11 30.46 -7.27 10.70
CA SER A 11 29.98 -8.62 10.36
C SER A 11 31.13 -9.60 10.04
N SER A 12 32.10 -9.69 10.96
CA SER A 12 33.32 -10.51 10.81
C SER A 12 34.14 -10.18 9.56
N GLY A 13 34.13 -8.92 9.11
CA GLY A 13 34.88 -8.45 7.95
C GLY A 13 34.16 -8.59 6.62
N ARG A 14 32.93 -9.15 6.60
CA ARG A 14 32.13 -9.28 5.38
C ARG A 14 31.72 -7.94 4.80
N HIS A 15 31.55 -6.91 5.63
CA HIS A 15 31.22 -5.58 5.15
C HIS A 15 32.31 -4.59 5.57
N ARG A 16 32.62 -3.67 4.67
CA ARG A 16 33.66 -2.66 4.86
C ARG A 16 33.20 -1.33 4.29
N VAL A 17 33.52 -0.24 4.97
CA VAL A 17 33.39 1.11 4.42
C VAL A 17 34.78 1.74 4.37
N CYS A 18 35.15 2.21 3.19
CA CYS A 18 36.37 2.97 2.96
C CYS A 18 36.02 4.46 2.91
N VAL A 19 36.51 5.20 3.90
CA VAL A 19 36.35 6.64 4.04
C VAL A 19 37.57 7.32 3.44
N TRP A 20 37.38 7.96 2.30
CA TRP A 20 38.43 8.70 1.62
C TRP A 20 38.39 10.16 2.06
N HIS A 21 39.55 10.72 2.41
CA HIS A 21 39.62 12.11 2.88
C HIS A 21 39.59 13.12 1.73
N PHE A 22 40.30 12.88 0.62
CA PHE A 22 40.42 13.86 -0.47
C PHE A 22 40.49 13.20 -1.87
N PRO A 23 39.53 13.48 -2.77
CA PRO A 23 38.23 14.10 -2.46
C PRO A 23 37.44 13.22 -1.49
N PHE A 24 36.61 13.84 -0.64
CA PHE A 24 35.79 13.10 0.32
C PHE A 24 34.84 12.16 -0.41
N ARG A 25 34.84 10.88 -0.07
CA ARG A 25 33.86 9.89 -0.55
C ARG A 25 33.81 8.69 0.37
N LEU A 26 32.69 7.97 0.36
CA LEU A 26 32.52 6.71 1.08
C LEU A 26 32.30 5.60 0.07
N GLU A 27 33.12 4.55 0.12
CA GLU A 27 32.91 3.34 -0.66
C GLU A 27 32.44 2.24 0.29
N ILE A 28 31.24 1.70 0.06
CA ILE A 28 30.66 0.63 0.85
C ILE A 28 30.83 -0.68 0.09
N LEU A 29 31.51 -1.62 0.72
CA LEU A 29 31.90 -2.89 0.14
C LEU A 29 31.22 -4.06 0.87
N CYS A 30 30.89 -5.08 0.09
CA CYS A 30 30.59 -6.41 0.61
C CYS A 30 31.64 -7.36 0.09
N GLU A 31 32.34 -8.02 1.00
CA GLU A 31 33.56 -8.79 0.72
C GLU A 31 34.57 -7.86 0.06
N ASP A 32 34.96 -8.10 -1.19
CA ASP A 32 35.88 -7.24 -1.94
C ASP A 32 35.23 -6.46 -3.08
N GLU A 33 33.89 -6.51 -3.19
CA GLU A 33 33.13 -5.78 -4.20
C GLU A 33 32.62 -4.45 -3.65
N VAL A 34 32.88 -3.34 -4.36
CA VAL A 34 32.28 -2.04 -4.05
C VAL A 34 30.83 -2.05 -4.52
N MET A 35 29.91 -1.92 -3.58
CA MET A 35 28.47 -1.99 -3.86
C MET A 35 27.89 -0.61 -4.14
N VAL A 36 28.21 0.35 -3.27
CA VAL A 36 27.69 1.71 -3.32
C VAL A 36 28.84 2.68 -3.03
N THR A 37 28.91 3.78 -3.80
CA THR A 37 29.80 4.89 -3.48
C THR A 37 28.98 6.14 -3.24
N PHE A 38 29.12 6.74 -2.05
CA PHE A 38 28.58 8.05 -1.73
C PHE A 38 29.58 9.14 -2.13
N ASN A 39 29.07 10.23 -2.70
CA ASN A 39 29.83 11.36 -3.23
C ASN A 39 30.84 10.94 -4.32
N SER A 40 30.43 10.07 -5.23
CA SER A 40 31.27 9.50 -6.28
C SER A 40 31.67 10.53 -7.35
N LYS A 41 30.78 11.50 -7.63
CA LYS A 41 30.98 12.59 -8.59
C LYS A 41 31.42 13.90 -7.92
N VAL A 42 31.63 13.88 -6.59
CA VAL A 42 31.98 15.07 -5.78
C VAL A 42 30.90 16.15 -5.89
N LEU A 43 29.63 15.72 -5.86
CA LEU A 43 28.46 16.60 -5.92
C LEU A 43 27.89 16.95 -4.54
N ILE A 44 28.59 16.62 -3.45
CA ILE A 44 28.17 17.02 -2.12
C ILE A 44 28.19 18.55 -1.99
N PHE A 45 27.07 19.13 -1.56
CA PHE A 45 27.01 20.52 -1.16
C PHE A 45 26.05 20.70 0.01
N CYS A 46 26.35 21.72 0.81
CA CYS A 46 25.51 22.19 1.90
C CYS A 46 25.59 23.71 1.88
N LEU A 47 24.52 24.37 1.45
CA LEU A 47 24.46 25.83 1.50
C LEU A 47 24.17 26.24 2.95
N MET A 48 25.09 26.97 3.56
CA MET A 48 24.91 27.44 4.94
C MET A 48 23.97 28.65 4.95
N LYS A 49 22.97 28.63 5.84
CA LYS A 49 22.06 29.76 6.08
C LYS A 49 22.90 30.99 6.43
N ALA A 50 22.98 31.96 5.52
CA ALA A 50 23.72 33.19 5.77
C ALA A 50 23.01 33.95 6.89
N CYS A 51 23.68 34.09 8.04
CA CYS A 51 23.16 34.83 9.19
C CYS A 51 23.34 36.34 8.92
N SER A 52 22.49 36.93 8.07
CA SER A 52 22.42 38.39 7.93
C SER A 52 21.23 38.90 8.74
N THR A 53 21.52 39.74 9.74
CA THR A 53 20.55 40.37 10.64
C THR A 53 19.63 41.39 9.94
N SER A 54 19.67 41.48 8.60
CA SER A 54 18.99 42.50 7.80
C SER A 54 18.08 41.95 6.70
N CYS A 55 17.99 40.62 6.51
CA CYS A 55 17.17 40.05 5.44
C CYS A 55 15.94 39.33 5.99
N SER A 56 14.76 39.85 5.67
CA SER A 56 13.46 39.22 5.92
C SER A 56 13.18 38.09 4.92
N ILE A 57 14.19 37.33 4.46
CA ILE A 57 14.05 36.11 3.64
C ILE A 57 15.17 35.15 4.08
N PRO A 58 14.87 33.90 4.49
CA PRO A 58 15.92 32.95 4.76
C PRO A 58 16.72 32.68 3.48
N GLY A 59 18.05 32.82 3.57
CA GLY A 59 18.96 32.57 2.46
C GLY A 59 18.98 31.09 2.02
N PRO A 60 19.73 30.75 0.96
CA PRO A 60 19.79 29.39 0.44
C PRO A 60 20.30 28.39 1.51
N SER A 61 19.58 27.28 1.66
CA SER A 61 19.83 26.23 2.66
C SER A 61 19.84 24.81 2.07
N SER A 62 19.90 24.69 0.74
CA SER A 62 19.78 23.39 0.09
C SER A 62 20.99 22.50 0.34
N ILE A 63 20.71 21.20 0.37
CA ILE A 63 21.67 20.14 0.62
C ILE A 63 21.53 19.08 -0.45
N GLY A 64 22.65 18.50 -0.89
CA GLY A 64 22.62 17.49 -1.94
C GLY A 64 23.87 16.63 -1.97
N SER A 65 23.73 15.43 -2.53
CA SER A 65 24.85 14.51 -2.78
C SER A 65 24.47 13.42 -3.77
N ASP A 66 25.46 12.65 -4.21
CA ASP A 66 25.30 11.57 -5.17
C ASP A 66 25.62 10.18 -4.59
N PHE A 67 24.90 9.17 -5.09
CA PHE A 67 25.18 7.76 -4.86
C PHE A 67 25.41 7.06 -6.19
N CYS A 68 26.44 6.23 -6.25
CA CYS A 68 26.71 5.34 -7.36
C CYS A 68 26.43 3.90 -6.94
N PHE A 69 25.50 3.24 -7.62
CA PHE A 69 25.22 1.82 -7.48
C PHE A 69 26.00 1.04 -8.55
N HIS A 70 27.01 0.29 -8.11
CA HIS A 70 27.89 -0.47 -8.99
C HIS A 70 27.25 -1.81 -9.39
N GLU A 71 27.26 -2.12 -10.68
CA GLU A 71 26.65 -3.32 -11.28
C GLU A 71 25.11 -3.39 -11.21
N PHE A 72 24.45 -2.29 -10.86
CA PHE A 72 23.00 -2.18 -10.90
C PHE A 72 22.55 -1.42 -12.15
N SER A 73 21.41 -1.85 -12.71
CA SER A 73 20.77 -1.20 -13.87
C SER A 73 19.26 -0.99 -13.67
N HIS A 74 18.71 -1.50 -12.57
CA HIS A 74 17.29 -1.41 -12.25
C HIS A 74 17.14 -0.79 -10.86
N VAL A 75 16.46 0.36 -10.82
CA VAL A 75 16.13 1.07 -9.59
C VAL A 75 14.61 1.33 -9.53
N TYR A 76 14.08 1.32 -8.32
CA TYR A 76 12.67 1.36 -7.97
C TYR A 76 12.47 2.24 -6.72
N GLY A 77 11.21 2.53 -6.38
CA GLY A 77 10.86 3.30 -5.19
C GLY A 77 10.49 4.73 -5.56
N LEU A 78 10.82 5.68 -4.67
CA LEU A 78 10.47 7.10 -4.79
C LEU A 78 8.98 7.38 -5.07
N PRO A 79 7.99 6.63 -4.51
CA PRO A 79 6.60 7.02 -4.71
C PRO A 79 6.35 8.41 -4.08
N GLU A 80 5.39 9.19 -4.55
CA GLU A 80 4.32 8.81 -5.49
C GLU A 80 4.40 9.48 -6.86
N HIS A 81 4.45 8.66 -7.92
CA HIS A 81 4.39 9.09 -9.31
C HIS A 81 3.54 8.14 -10.13
N ALA A 82 2.72 8.69 -11.03
CA ALA A 82 1.98 7.92 -12.03
C ALA A 82 2.89 7.47 -13.17
N ASP A 83 3.94 6.70 -12.86
CA ASP A 83 4.98 6.34 -13.81
C ASP A 83 5.24 4.82 -13.83
N SER A 84 6.15 4.39 -14.71
CA SER A 84 6.65 3.02 -14.68
C SER A 84 7.31 2.70 -13.36
N LEU A 85 7.10 1.48 -12.90
CA LEU A 85 7.63 0.99 -11.64
C LEU A 85 9.17 0.92 -11.59
N GLN A 86 9.81 0.48 -12.67
CA GLN A 86 11.23 0.76 -12.86
C GLN A 86 11.36 2.25 -13.18
N LEU A 87 12.12 2.98 -12.37
CA LEU A 87 12.33 4.41 -12.59
C LEU A 87 12.95 4.63 -13.97
N ARG A 88 12.64 5.76 -14.60
CA ARG A 88 13.19 6.16 -15.89
C ARG A 88 14.44 7.01 -15.70
N ASP A 89 15.32 6.96 -16.69
CA ASP A 89 16.49 7.84 -16.77
C ASP A 89 16.04 9.31 -16.86
N THR A 90 16.69 10.20 -16.11
CA THR A 90 16.34 11.62 -16.02
C THR A 90 17.35 12.55 -16.69
N ARG A 91 18.41 12.05 -17.35
CA ARG A 91 19.45 12.90 -17.97
C ARG A 91 18.95 13.94 -18.96
N HIS A 92 17.86 13.63 -19.66
CA HIS A 92 17.30 14.44 -20.74
C HIS A 92 15.88 14.94 -20.42
N GLY A 93 15.50 14.96 -19.14
CA GLY A 93 14.19 15.47 -18.71
C GLY A 93 14.21 15.87 -17.24
N GLU A 94 13.01 16.03 -16.67
CA GLU A 94 12.88 16.45 -15.27
C GLU A 94 13.32 15.35 -14.29
N PRO A 95 13.89 15.72 -13.12
CA PRO A 95 14.08 14.80 -12.00
C PRO A 95 12.75 14.26 -11.47
N TYR A 96 12.79 13.17 -10.72
CA TYR A 96 11.68 12.81 -9.84
C TYR A 96 11.59 13.83 -8.70
N ARG A 97 10.43 14.45 -8.53
CA ARG A 97 10.15 15.41 -7.47
C ARG A 97 9.33 14.74 -6.37
N LEU A 98 9.77 14.94 -5.13
CA LEU A 98 9.11 14.49 -3.89
C LEU A 98 8.65 15.73 -3.13
N TYR A 99 7.42 16.12 -3.41
CA TYR A 99 6.72 17.24 -2.79
C TYR A 99 5.24 16.91 -2.84
N ASN A 100 4.60 16.79 -1.68
CA ASN A 100 3.22 16.33 -1.57
C ASN A 100 2.27 17.40 -2.10
N LEU A 101 1.57 17.10 -3.19
CA LEU A 101 0.74 18.07 -3.92
C LEU A 101 -0.63 17.49 -4.25
N ASP A 102 -1.64 18.36 -4.21
CA ASP A 102 -2.97 18.06 -4.71
C ASP A 102 -3.01 18.21 -6.23
N VAL A 103 -2.74 17.12 -6.94
CA VAL A 103 -2.70 17.09 -8.41
C VAL A 103 -3.95 16.41 -8.94
N PHE A 104 -5.04 17.17 -9.02
CA PHE A 104 -6.32 16.70 -9.54
C PHE A 104 -6.20 16.08 -10.95
N ALA A 105 -6.77 14.88 -11.15
CA ALA A 105 -6.74 14.16 -12.43
C ALA A 105 -5.34 14.12 -13.08
N TYR A 106 -4.35 13.73 -12.28
CA TYR A 106 -2.92 13.82 -12.59
C TYR A 106 -2.52 13.20 -13.91
N GLU A 107 -1.54 13.80 -14.60
CA GLU A 107 -1.00 13.25 -15.85
C GLU A 107 -0.22 11.95 -15.64
N LEU A 108 -0.37 11.02 -16.60
CA LEU A 108 0.38 9.77 -16.62
C LEU A 108 1.80 9.97 -17.17
N TYR A 109 2.71 9.14 -16.68
CA TYR A 109 4.14 9.16 -17.00
C TYR A 109 4.82 10.51 -16.69
N SER A 110 4.34 11.19 -15.65
CA SER A 110 4.89 12.44 -15.11
C SER A 110 5.80 12.19 -13.90
N ARG A 111 6.69 13.15 -13.62
CA ARG A 111 7.68 13.13 -12.51
C ARG A 111 7.46 14.24 -11.48
N LEU A 112 6.36 14.98 -11.58
CA LEU A 112 6.04 16.16 -10.76
C LEU A 112 5.91 15.87 -9.25
N GLY A 113 5.64 14.61 -8.87
CA GLY A 113 5.20 14.26 -7.52
C GLY A 113 3.69 14.39 -7.38
N LEU A 114 3.09 13.48 -6.62
CA LEU A 114 1.65 13.46 -6.32
C LEU A 114 1.45 13.70 -4.82
N TYR A 115 0.58 12.94 -4.16
CA TYR A 115 0.05 13.27 -2.84
C TYR A 115 0.98 12.88 -1.69
N GLY A 116 1.82 11.86 -1.89
CA GLY A 116 2.76 11.38 -0.89
C GLY A 116 4.18 11.18 -1.40
N SER A 117 5.13 11.13 -0.46
CA SER A 117 6.56 11.06 -0.76
C SER A 117 7.27 10.06 0.16
N VAL A 118 7.90 9.03 -0.40
CA VAL A 118 8.80 8.14 0.36
C VAL A 118 10.19 8.18 -0.28
N PRO A 119 11.18 8.86 0.35
CA PRO A 119 12.52 9.05 -0.23
C PRO A 119 13.40 7.80 -0.05
N LEU A 120 12.90 6.63 -0.48
CA LEU A 120 13.62 5.36 -0.55
C LEU A 120 13.80 4.97 -2.02
N LEU A 121 15.06 4.80 -2.42
CA LEU A 121 15.41 4.19 -3.71
C LEU A 121 15.96 2.78 -3.49
N VAL A 122 15.47 1.82 -4.25
CA VAL A 122 15.87 0.40 -4.18
C VAL A 122 16.54 0.00 -5.50
N ALA A 123 17.76 -0.50 -5.44
CA ALA A 123 18.50 -1.05 -6.57
C ALA A 123 18.47 -2.58 -6.53
N HIS A 124 18.14 -3.23 -7.65
CA HIS A 124 18.01 -4.70 -7.71
C HIS A 124 18.78 -5.32 -8.87
N LYS A 125 19.41 -6.46 -8.60
CA LYS A 125 19.97 -7.42 -9.56
C LYS A 125 19.70 -8.86 -9.05
N PRO A 126 19.80 -9.90 -9.88
CA PRO A 126 19.29 -11.24 -9.56
C PRO A 126 19.76 -11.85 -8.24
N ASP A 127 20.99 -11.56 -7.82
CA ASP A 127 21.63 -12.07 -6.61
C ASP A 127 21.63 -11.06 -5.44
N ARG A 128 21.21 -9.81 -5.68
CA ARG A 128 21.34 -8.75 -4.67
C ARG A 128 20.36 -7.59 -4.82
N THR A 129 19.86 -7.11 -3.69
CA THR A 129 19.02 -5.91 -3.56
C THR A 129 19.62 -4.99 -2.53
N LEU A 130 19.71 -3.69 -2.85
CA LEU A 130 20.23 -2.64 -2.00
C LEU A 130 19.24 -1.48 -1.97
N GLY A 131 19.34 -0.61 -0.98
CA GLY A 131 18.54 0.61 -0.92
C GLY A 131 19.30 1.77 -0.32
N VAL A 132 18.88 2.97 -0.68
CA VAL A 132 19.29 4.23 -0.04
C VAL A 132 18.02 4.92 0.42
N PHE A 133 17.90 5.09 1.73
CA PHE A 133 16.86 5.88 2.35
C PHE A 133 17.44 7.26 2.67
N TRP A 134 16.91 8.31 2.03
CA TRP A 134 17.29 9.69 2.22
C TRP A 134 16.30 10.37 3.16
N LEU A 135 16.64 10.48 4.45
CA LEU A 135 15.72 10.95 5.48
C LEU A 135 15.66 12.48 5.48
N ASN A 136 14.88 13.04 4.56
CA ASN A 136 14.65 14.47 4.46
C ASN A 136 13.18 14.76 4.10
N ALA A 137 12.56 15.68 4.83
CA ALA A 137 11.14 16.02 4.72
C ALA A 137 10.85 17.27 3.89
N SER A 138 11.89 18.02 3.48
CA SER A 138 11.70 19.13 2.55
C SER A 138 11.44 18.63 1.14
N GLU A 139 11.06 19.55 0.25
CA GLU A 139 11.05 19.31 -1.19
C GLU A 139 12.37 18.66 -1.63
N THR A 140 12.27 17.54 -2.35
CA THR A 140 13.43 16.76 -2.77
C THR A 140 13.35 16.39 -4.24
N PHE A 141 14.45 16.58 -4.96
CA PHE A 141 14.63 16.18 -6.34
C PHE A 141 15.62 15.03 -6.44
N VAL A 142 15.31 14.05 -7.29
CA VAL A 142 16.16 12.87 -7.53
C VAL A 142 16.40 12.70 -9.03
N ASN A 143 17.66 12.79 -9.42
CA ASN A 143 18.10 12.50 -10.78
C ASN A 143 18.72 11.11 -10.87
N ASP A 144 18.36 10.33 -11.90
CA ASP A 144 18.94 9.02 -12.25
C ASP A 144 19.68 9.13 -13.59
N ASP A 145 21.01 8.97 -13.54
CA ASP A 145 21.90 8.92 -14.70
C ASP A 145 22.48 7.50 -14.85
N ARG A 146 22.08 6.81 -15.92
CA ARG A 146 22.51 5.43 -16.20
C ARG A 146 23.59 5.39 -17.27
N SER A 147 24.72 4.77 -16.98
CA SER A 147 25.76 4.53 -17.99
C SER A 147 25.20 3.71 -19.19
N PRO A 148 25.46 4.11 -20.45
CA PRO A 148 24.98 3.37 -21.61
C PRO A 148 25.58 1.95 -21.64
N GLN A 149 24.77 0.93 -21.92
CA GLN A 149 25.26 -0.40 -22.27
C GLN A 149 25.92 -0.37 -23.66
N LEU A 150 27.12 0.20 -23.76
CA LEU A 150 27.91 0.16 -24.99
C LEU A 150 28.42 -1.27 -25.19
N LYS A 151 27.76 -2.01 -26.10
CA LYS A 151 28.11 -3.39 -26.53
C LYS A 151 29.58 -3.58 -26.99
N ARG A 152 30.38 -2.50 -27.07
CA ARG A 152 31.78 -2.51 -27.55
C ARG A 152 32.85 -2.34 -26.46
N LYS A 153 32.50 -2.09 -25.19
CA LYS A 153 33.44 -2.15 -24.06
C LYS A 153 32.80 -2.90 -22.89
N ARG A 154 33.56 -3.79 -22.23
CA ARG A 154 33.17 -4.44 -20.96
C ARG A 154 33.10 -3.40 -19.84
N ILE A 155 32.14 -2.49 -19.89
CA ILE A 155 31.84 -1.56 -18.79
C ILE A 155 30.73 -2.24 -17.98
N GLN A 156 31.02 -2.52 -16.70
CA GLN A 156 30.00 -3.00 -15.77
C GLN A 156 28.88 -1.96 -15.67
N PRO A 157 27.60 -2.37 -15.63
CA PRO A 157 26.49 -1.44 -15.52
C PRO A 157 26.61 -0.61 -14.25
N ARG A 158 26.22 0.67 -14.31
CA ARG A 158 26.26 1.59 -13.16
C ARG A 158 25.10 2.55 -13.25
N THR A 159 24.45 2.78 -12.11
CA THR A 159 23.38 3.77 -11.91
C THR A 159 23.87 4.84 -10.94
N ASP A 160 23.91 6.09 -11.40
CA ASP A 160 24.22 7.25 -10.57
C ASP A 160 22.94 7.97 -10.19
N VAL A 161 22.76 8.25 -8.91
CA VAL A 161 21.59 8.94 -8.38
C VAL A 161 22.04 10.20 -7.65
N HIS A 162 21.48 11.35 -8.00
CA HIS A 162 21.77 12.62 -7.36
C HIS A 162 20.53 13.15 -6.63
N TRP A 163 20.68 13.40 -5.33
CA TRP A 163 19.63 13.87 -4.42
C TRP A 163 19.87 15.34 -4.10
N LEU A 164 18.80 16.13 -4.12
CA LEU A 164 18.80 17.53 -3.75
C LEU A 164 17.56 17.85 -2.93
N SER A 165 17.74 18.31 -1.69
CA SER A 165 16.67 18.74 -0.80
C SER A 165 16.78 20.24 -0.50
N GLU A 166 15.65 20.93 -0.37
CA GLU A 166 15.61 22.38 -0.14
C GLU A 166 16.21 22.81 1.21
N SER A 167 16.04 22.01 2.27
CA SER A 167 16.53 22.32 3.61
C SER A 167 16.91 21.06 4.41
N GLY A 168 17.22 21.23 5.69
CA GLY A 168 17.54 20.13 6.60
C GLY A 168 19.01 19.72 6.56
N VAL A 169 19.24 18.42 6.75
CA VAL A 169 20.57 17.82 6.83
C VAL A 169 20.69 16.66 5.86
N ILE A 170 21.93 16.30 5.49
CA ILE A 170 22.20 15.05 4.79
C ILE A 170 22.14 13.92 5.82
N ASP A 171 20.99 13.28 5.92
CA ASP A 171 20.78 12.05 6.69
C ASP A 171 20.36 10.93 5.73
N CYS A 172 21.15 9.86 5.69
CA CYS A 172 20.91 8.76 4.77
C CYS A 172 21.33 7.42 5.35
N VAL A 173 20.55 6.39 5.03
CA VAL A 173 20.82 5.01 5.45
C VAL A 173 20.95 4.12 4.22
N VAL A 174 22.07 3.40 4.12
CA VAL A 174 22.31 2.41 3.06
C VAL A 174 21.91 1.03 3.55
N LEU A 175 20.90 0.45 2.91
CA LEU A 175 20.34 -0.87 3.20
C LEU A 175 21.04 -1.91 2.31
N LEU A 176 21.72 -2.89 2.92
CA LEU A 176 22.61 -3.80 2.19
C LEU A 176 21.99 -5.14 1.76
N GLY A 177 20.72 -5.40 2.09
CA GLY A 177 20.05 -6.65 1.75
C GLY A 177 20.76 -7.86 2.35
N PRO A 178 21.20 -8.88 1.56
CA PRO A 178 21.23 -8.91 0.10
C PRO A 178 19.93 -9.34 -0.58
N SER A 179 19.00 -10.00 0.10
CA SER A 179 17.71 -10.37 -0.49
C SER A 179 16.68 -9.22 -0.40
N PRO A 180 15.66 -9.18 -1.28
CA PRO A 180 14.55 -8.24 -1.12
C PRO A 180 13.89 -8.34 0.25
N GLN A 181 13.74 -9.56 0.77
CA GLN A 181 13.15 -9.82 2.09
C GLN A 181 13.94 -9.10 3.20
N GLN A 182 15.27 -9.21 3.16
CA GLN A 182 16.14 -8.55 4.13
C GLN A 182 16.12 -7.04 3.99
N LEU A 183 16.08 -6.52 2.75
CA LEU A 183 15.96 -5.08 2.52
C LEU A 183 14.66 -4.52 3.10
N PHE A 184 13.52 -5.16 2.85
CA PHE A 184 12.24 -4.74 3.42
C PHE A 184 12.25 -4.80 4.95
N SER A 185 12.83 -5.86 5.53
CA SER A 185 12.98 -5.96 6.99
C SER A 185 13.90 -4.90 7.56
N GLN A 186 15.03 -4.58 6.91
CA GLN A 186 15.94 -3.51 7.33
C GLN A 186 15.24 -2.15 7.30
N TYR A 187 14.48 -1.86 6.24
CA TYR A 187 13.73 -0.62 6.15
C TYR A 187 12.62 -0.53 7.20
N ALA A 188 11.85 -1.61 7.40
CA ALA A 188 10.80 -1.68 8.41
C ALA A 188 11.34 -1.60 9.85
N GLN A 189 12.58 -2.01 10.12
CA GLN A 189 13.21 -1.80 11.43
C GLN A 189 13.49 -0.31 11.71
N LEU A 190 13.73 0.49 10.68
CA LEU A 190 14.00 1.92 10.80
C LEU A 190 12.69 2.73 10.88
N THR A 191 11.73 2.41 10.02
CA THR A 191 10.51 3.19 9.83
C THR A 191 9.26 2.52 10.39
N GLY A 192 9.40 1.34 10.99
CA GLY A 192 8.30 0.53 11.53
C GLY A 192 7.64 -0.39 10.51
N TYR A 193 6.90 -1.35 11.03
CA TYR A 193 6.16 -2.34 10.26
C TYR A 193 4.75 -1.84 9.91
N GLN A 194 4.15 -2.43 8.88
CA GLN A 194 2.74 -2.19 8.54
C GLN A 194 1.87 -2.48 9.77
N ALA A 195 0.97 -1.56 10.14
CA ALA A 195 -0.04 -1.86 11.15
C ALA A 195 -0.90 -3.02 10.66
N LEU A 196 -1.15 -4.01 11.52
CA LEU A 196 -2.10 -5.08 11.20
C LEU A 196 -3.48 -4.43 11.04
N PRO A 197 -4.07 -4.44 9.83
CA PRO A 197 -5.34 -3.78 9.60
C PRO A 197 -6.45 -4.54 10.33
N PRO A 198 -7.51 -3.86 10.80
CA PRO A 198 -8.71 -4.57 11.18
C PRO A 198 -9.27 -5.28 9.94
N LEU A 199 -9.79 -6.49 10.11
CA LEU A 199 -10.18 -7.40 9.03
C LEU A 199 -11.19 -6.76 8.07
N PHE A 200 -12.12 -5.95 8.58
CA PHE A 200 -13.11 -5.24 7.77
C PHE A 200 -12.48 -4.30 6.73
N ALA A 201 -11.30 -3.75 7.03
CA ALA A 201 -10.61 -2.84 6.12
C ALA A 201 -9.98 -3.57 4.92
N LEU A 202 -9.94 -4.91 4.95
CA LEU A 202 -9.55 -5.74 3.81
C LEU A 202 -10.74 -6.19 2.96
N GLY A 203 -11.99 -5.89 3.39
CA GLY A 203 -13.19 -6.12 2.60
C GLY A 203 -13.34 -5.14 1.44
N TYR A 204 -14.53 -5.10 0.84
CA TYR A 204 -14.87 -4.09 -0.16
C TYR A 204 -15.47 -2.83 0.51
N HIS A 205 -14.99 -1.68 0.05
CA HIS A 205 -15.41 -0.36 0.49
C HIS A 205 -16.20 0.36 -0.62
N GLN A 206 -17.41 0.79 -0.31
CA GLN A 206 -18.26 1.56 -1.22
C GLN A 206 -18.25 3.05 -0.84
N CYS A 207 -17.88 3.90 -1.78
CA CYS A 207 -17.80 5.35 -1.61
C CYS A 207 -18.30 6.07 -2.88
N ARG A 208 -18.67 7.35 -2.71
CA ARG A 208 -18.75 8.37 -3.76
C ARG A 208 -18.83 9.75 -3.11
N TRP A 209 -18.49 10.78 -3.88
CA TRP A 209 -18.89 12.15 -3.62
C TRP A 209 -20.27 12.39 -4.25
N ASN A 210 -21.35 12.63 -3.51
CA ASN A 210 -21.60 12.17 -2.15
C ASN A 210 -22.74 11.13 -2.17
N TYR A 211 -22.91 10.39 -1.07
CA TYR A 211 -24.24 9.88 -0.72
C TYR A 211 -25.07 11.02 -0.14
N ASN A 212 -26.30 11.14 -0.61
CA ASN A 212 -27.09 12.36 -0.44
C ASN A 212 -27.56 12.57 1.00
N ASP A 213 -28.01 11.51 1.65
CA ASP A 213 -28.62 11.54 2.98
C ASP A 213 -28.62 10.12 3.61
N GLU A 214 -29.19 9.97 4.81
CA GLU A 214 -29.32 8.65 5.44
C GLU A 214 -30.14 7.63 4.64
N ALA A 215 -31.15 8.10 3.89
CA ALA A 215 -32.03 7.22 3.13
C ALA A 215 -31.28 6.61 1.94
N ASP A 216 -30.45 7.41 1.26
CA ASP A 216 -29.55 6.97 0.21
C ASP A 216 -28.54 5.94 0.73
N VAL A 217 -27.90 6.19 1.88
CA VAL A 217 -26.98 5.22 2.51
C VAL A 217 -27.69 3.89 2.81
N LYS A 218 -28.89 3.94 3.42
CA LYS A 218 -29.70 2.73 3.70
C LYS A 218 -30.15 2.02 2.42
N ALA A 219 -30.44 2.76 1.35
CA ALA A 219 -30.84 2.19 0.06
C ALA A 219 -29.69 1.47 -0.63
N VAL A 220 -28.47 2.00 -0.53
CA VAL A 220 -27.24 1.38 -1.03
C VAL A 220 -26.88 0.14 -0.22
N ASP A 221 -26.91 0.22 1.12
CA ASP A 221 -26.71 -0.94 2.01
C ASP A 221 -27.68 -2.08 1.68
N ALA A 222 -28.97 -1.76 1.49
CA ALA A 222 -29.96 -2.73 1.05
C ALA A 222 -29.73 -3.24 -0.39
N GLY A 223 -29.11 -2.43 -1.26
CA GLY A 223 -28.74 -2.81 -2.61
C GLY A 223 -27.73 -3.94 -2.64
N PHE A 224 -26.67 -3.84 -1.84
CA PHE A 224 -25.67 -4.91 -1.73
C PHE A 224 -26.30 -6.25 -1.33
N ASP A 225 -27.21 -6.23 -0.34
CA ASP A 225 -27.91 -7.44 0.09
C ASP A 225 -28.84 -7.99 -1.00
N ARG A 226 -29.61 -7.13 -1.67
CA ARG A 226 -30.53 -7.54 -2.75
C ARG A 226 -29.81 -8.19 -3.93
N HIS A 227 -28.55 -7.82 -4.17
CA HIS A 227 -27.76 -8.29 -5.30
C HIS A 227 -26.68 -9.31 -4.91
N ASP A 228 -26.70 -9.82 -3.67
CA ASP A 228 -25.75 -10.82 -3.16
C ASP A 228 -24.26 -10.40 -3.31
N ILE A 229 -24.00 -9.11 -3.13
CA ILE A 229 -22.65 -8.54 -3.20
C ILE A 229 -22.15 -8.26 -1.78
N PRO A 230 -21.10 -8.94 -1.30
CA PRO A 230 -20.57 -8.65 0.03
C PRO A 230 -19.84 -7.31 0.06
N TYR A 231 -19.99 -6.57 1.14
CA TYR A 231 -19.23 -5.33 1.39
C TYR A 231 -19.16 -5.03 2.90
N ASP A 232 -18.14 -4.27 3.31
CA ASP A 232 -17.86 -4.01 4.72
C ASP A 232 -18.10 -2.56 5.13
N VAL A 233 -17.84 -1.60 4.23
CA VAL A 233 -17.80 -0.18 4.61
C VAL A 233 -18.51 0.68 3.58
N ILE A 234 -19.41 1.54 4.05
CA ILE A 234 -19.93 2.66 3.27
C ILE A 234 -19.29 3.96 3.76
N TRP A 235 -19.04 4.90 2.85
CA TRP A 235 -18.26 6.10 3.11
C TRP A 235 -19.09 7.36 2.88
N LEU A 236 -18.87 8.37 3.71
CA LEU A 236 -19.45 9.69 3.60
C LEU A 236 -18.34 10.72 3.34
N ASP A 237 -18.40 11.29 2.15
CA ASP A 237 -17.55 12.38 1.70
C ASP A 237 -18.08 13.74 2.22
N ILE A 238 -17.50 14.88 1.84
CA ILE A 238 -17.60 16.17 2.55
C ILE A 238 -19.03 16.71 2.72
N GLU A 239 -19.98 16.33 1.87
CA GLU A 239 -21.37 16.80 1.96
C GLU A 239 -22.15 16.27 3.17
N HIS A 240 -21.61 15.33 3.95
CA HIS A 240 -22.26 14.89 5.21
C HIS A 240 -22.16 15.90 6.36
N THR A 241 -21.26 16.88 6.23
CA THR A 241 -20.95 17.87 7.27
C THR A 241 -21.86 19.10 7.18
N ASP A 242 -22.07 19.80 8.30
CA ASP A 242 -22.78 21.10 8.29
C ASP A 242 -21.87 22.20 7.70
N GLY A 243 -22.04 22.43 6.39
CA GLY A 243 -21.33 23.50 5.69
C GLY A 243 -19.81 23.34 5.69
N LYS A 244 -19.32 22.10 5.58
CA LYS A 244 -17.89 21.73 5.58
C LYS A 244 -17.19 22.03 6.91
N ARG A 245 -17.96 22.03 8.01
CA ARG A 245 -17.43 21.99 9.38
C ARG A 245 -17.22 20.53 9.78
N TYR A 246 -15.97 20.07 9.79
CA TYR A 246 -15.64 18.71 10.25
C TYR A 246 -16.10 18.46 11.69
N PHE A 247 -16.25 17.20 12.11
CA PHE A 247 -16.85 16.82 13.41
C PHE A 247 -18.31 17.28 13.60
N THR A 248 -19.03 17.57 12.51
CA THR A 248 -20.46 17.90 12.53
C THR A 248 -21.20 17.07 11.48
N TRP A 249 -22.53 17.09 11.56
CA TRP A 249 -23.42 16.42 10.61
C TRP A 249 -24.42 17.44 10.09
N ASP A 250 -24.70 17.43 8.79
CA ASP A 250 -25.78 18.22 8.23
C ASP A 250 -27.12 17.70 8.80
N SER A 251 -27.78 18.52 9.62
CA SER A 251 -29.00 18.09 10.33
C SER A 251 -30.21 17.81 9.43
N ALA A 252 -30.21 18.29 8.18
CA ALA A 252 -31.29 18.02 7.23
C ALA A 252 -31.06 16.68 6.50
N LEU A 253 -29.81 16.37 6.16
CA LEU A 253 -29.42 15.16 5.42
C LEU A 253 -29.12 13.97 6.34
N PHE A 254 -28.53 14.24 7.49
CA PHE A 254 -28.08 13.28 8.50
C PHE A 254 -28.58 13.67 9.91
N PRO A 255 -29.90 13.67 10.15
CA PRO A 255 -30.49 14.06 11.44
C PRO A 255 -30.17 13.07 12.59
N GLU A 256 -29.96 11.79 12.29
CA GLU A 256 -29.81 10.69 13.25
C GLU A 256 -28.58 9.81 12.93
N PRO A 257 -27.36 10.39 12.87
CA PRO A 257 -26.16 9.71 12.38
C PRO A 257 -25.75 8.49 13.23
N ALA A 258 -26.04 8.50 14.53
CA ALA A 258 -25.80 7.35 15.41
C ALA A 258 -26.76 6.18 15.06
N SER A 259 -28.02 6.48 14.77
CA SER A 259 -29.00 5.49 14.32
C SER A 259 -28.63 4.89 12.96
N LEU A 260 -28.08 5.70 12.04
CA LEU A 260 -27.53 5.21 10.77
C LEU A 260 -26.36 4.23 11.00
N GLN A 261 -25.43 4.55 11.89
CA GLN A 261 -24.31 3.66 12.20
C GLN A 261 -24.79 2.35 12.83
N HIS A 262 -25.74 2.40 13.78
CA HIS A 262 -26.33 1.20 14.36
C HIS A 262 -27.13 0.38 13.33
N HIS A 263 -27.70 1.00 12.29
CA HIS A 263 -28.32 0.28 11.19
C HIS A 263 -27.30 -0.60 10.43
N LEU A 264 -26.13 -0.03 10.10
CA LEU A 264 -25.04 -0.76 9.43
C LEU A 264 -24.44 -1.84 10.35
N GLU A 265 -24.29 -1.52 11.64
CA GLU A 265 -23.71 -2.41 12.65
C GLU A 265 -24.55 -3.68 12.87
N LYS A 266 -25.88 -3.62 12.71
CA LYS A 266 -26.76 -4.82 12.73
C LYS A 266 -26.35 -5.86 11.69
N LYS A 267 -25.75 -5.43 10.58
CA LYS A 267 -25.18 -6.28 9.52
C LYS A 267 -23.66 -6.39 9.61
N ARG A 268 -23.07 -5.97 10.75
CA ARG A 268 -21.63 -5.93 11.03
C ARG A 268 -20.80 -5.05 10.08
N ARG A 269 -21.44 -4.15 9.34
CA ARG A 269 -20.81 -3.16 8.45
C ARG A 269 -20.39 -1.90 9.23
N LYS A 270 -19.49 -1.11 8.63
CA LYS A 270 -18.89 0.10 9.22
C LYS A 270 -19.20 1.34 8.39
N LEU A 271 -19.03 2.50 9.02
CA LEU A 271 -19.12 3.80 8.36
C LEU A 271 -17.75 4.48 8.41
N VAL A 272 -17.31 5.06 7.30
CA VAL A 272 -16.16 5.97 7.27
C VAL A 272 -16.64 7.37 6.92
N VAL A 273 -16.13 8.38 7.61
CA VAL A 273 -16.38 9.80 7.31
C VAL A 273 -15.07 10.52 6.99
N ILE A 274 -15.12 11.44 6.04
CA ILE A 274 -14.00 12.35 5.74
C ILE A 274 -13.78 13.37 6.85
N ASN A 275 -12.53 13.70 7.13
CA ASN A 275 -12.11 14.68 8.12
C ASN A 275 -10.76 15.30 7.74
N ASP A 276 -10.79 16.50 7.17
CA ASP A 276 -9.62 17.14 6.57
C ASP A 276 -8.92 18.10 7.54
N PRO A 277 -7.67 18.53 7.26
CA PRO A 277 -6.89 19.33 8.19
C PRO A 277 -7.25 20.83 8.22
N HIS A 278 -8.04 21.30 7.26
CA HIS A 278 -8.47 22.69 7.16
C HIS A 278 -9.76 22.91 7.96
N ILE A 279 -9.80 23.94 8.80
CA ILE A 279 -10.91 24.24 9.69
C ILE A 279 -11.56 25.54 9.21
N LYS A 280 -12.85 25.49 8.89
CA LYS A 280 -13.63 26.67 8.51
C LYS A 280 -13.40 27.81 9.50
N THR A 281 -13.06 28.99 8.98
CA THR A 281 -12.96 30.20 9.80
C THR A 281 -14.36 30.65 10.22
N ASP A 282 -14.76 30.24 11.42
CA ASP A 282 -16.08 30.54 11.99
C ASP A 282 -15.94 30.85 13.48
N PRO A 283 -15.93 32.13 13.89
CA PRO A 283 -15.80 32.53 15.29
C PRO A 283 -16.93 32.00 16.19
N ASP A 284 -18.08 31.65 15.62
CA ASP A 284 -19.25 31.14 16.34
C ASP A 284 -19.23 29.62 16.49
N TRP A 285 -18.35 28.92 15.76
CA TRP A 285 -18.14 27.49 15.89
C TRP A 285 -17.18 27.13 17.04
N SER A 286 -17.62 26.24 17.93
CA SER A 286 -16.86 25.85 19.14
C SER A 286 -15.49 25.24 18.83
N LEU A 287 -15.40 24.35 17.83
CA LEU A 287 -14.15 23.69 17.48
C LEU A 287 -13.11 24.68 16.95
N TYR A 288 -13.53 25.63 16.11
CA TYR A 288 -12.65 26.71 15.65
C TYR A 288 -12.15 27.57 16.81
N ARG A 289 -13.03 27.97 17.74
CA ARG A 289 -12.62 28.71 18.95
C ARG A 289 -11.63 27.93 19.80
N GLU A 290 -11.89 26.65 20.06
CA GLU A 290 -10.96 25.80 20.82
C GLU A 290 -9.60 25.69 20.13
N ALA A 291 -9.58 25.50 18.80
CA ALA A 291 -8.35 25.45 18.01
C ALA A 291 -7.57 26.77 18.08
N ARG A 292 -8.27 27.91 17.92
CA ARG A 292 -7.69 29.25 17.99
C ARG A 292 -7.12 29.55 19.37
N ASP A 293 -7.93 29.36 20.41
CA ASP A 293 -7.59 29.72 21.79
C ASP A 293 -6.53 28.77 22.37
N GLY A 294 -6.48 27.52 21.89
CA GLY A 294 -5.43 26.54 22.19
C GLY A 294 -4.15 26.72 21.38
N GLY A 295 -4.10 27.67 20.44
CA GLY A 295 -2.92 27.91 19.60
C GLY A 295 -2.59 26.75 18.65
N HIS A 296 -3.61 26.04 18.17
CA HIS A 296 -3.48 24.81 17.38
C HIS A 296 -3.29 25.02 15.87
N PHE A 297 -3.32 26.26 15.38
CA PHE A 297 -3.18 26.59 13.96
C PHE A 297 -1.74 26.91 13.56
N VAL A 298 -1.40 26.58 12.31
CA VAL A 298 -0.20 27.05 11.64
C VAL A 298 -0.21 28.58 11.58
N LYS A 299 0.98 29.19 11.61
CA LYS A 299 1.13 30.64 11.57
C LYS A 299 1.72 31.13 10.26
N ASP A 300 1.42 32.36 9.89
CA ASP A 300 2.20 33.09 8.90
C ASP A 300 3.53 33.57 9.50
N ARG A 301 4.34 34.22 8.68
CA ARG A 301 5.65 34.70 9.06
C ARG A 301 5.61 35.84 10.07
N GLU A 302 4.53 36.61 10.09
CA GLU A 302 4.25 37.67 11.04
C GLU A 302 3.75 37.13 12.39
N GLY A 303 3.56 35.81 12.50
CA GLY A 303 3.13 35.11 13.71
C GLY A 303 1.62 35.09 13.94
N LYS A 304 0.82 35.50 12.95
CA LYS A 304 -0.66 35.41 12.98
C LYS A 304 -1.09 34.04 12.49
N ILE A 305 -2.35 33.66 12.76
CA ILE A 305 -2.92 32.42 12.25
C ILE A 305 -2.95 32.47 10.72
N TYR A 306 -2.37 31.45 10.08
CA TYR A 306 -2.40 31.31 8.64
C TYR A 306 -3.83 31.09 8.15
N GLN A 307 -4.22 31.84 7.12
CA GLN A 307 -5.52 31.72 6.46
C GLN A 307 -5.29 31.41 4.97
N GLY A 308 -6.10 30.50 4.46
CA GLY A 308 -6.20 30.19 3.03
C GLY A 308 -7.62 29.76 2.67
N SER A 309 -7.82 29.27 1.47
CA SER A 309 -9.11 28.76 0.99
C SER A 309 -9.07 27.25 0.77
N CYS A 310 -10.18 26.58 1.09
CA CYS A 310 -10.43 25.18 0.78
C CYS A 310 -11.95 24.94 0.68
N TRP A 311 -12.43 23.71 0.88
CA TRP A 311 -13.85 23.33 0.76
C TRP A 311 -14.85 24.23 1.51
N PRO A 312 -14.61 24.65 2.77
CA PRO A 312 -15.54 25.54 3.48
C PRO A 312 -15.38 27.02 3.13
N GLY A 313 -14.57 27.38 2.13
CA GLY A 313 -14.13 28.74 1.85
C GLY A 313 -12.91 29.12 2.70
N GLU A 314 -12.94 30.30 3.33
CA GLU A 314 -11.88 30.75 4.22
C GLU A 314 -11.65 29.75 5.37
N SER A 315 -10.40 29.31 5.52
CA SER A 315 -10.01 28.22 6.41
C SER A 315 -8.67 28.51 7.11
N SER A 316 -8.51 27.97 8.31
CA SER A 316 -7.24 27.89 9.03
C SER A 316 -6.77 26.44 9.13
N TYR A 317 -5.46 26.20 9.09
CA TYR A 317 -4.88 24.86 9.01
C TYR A 317 -4.29 24.43 10.34
N LEU A 318 -4.68 23.24 10.83
CA LEU A 318 -4.14 22.71 12.08
C LEU A 318 -2.64 22.43 11.95
N ASP A 319 -1.85 22.80 12.96
CA ASP A 319 -0.42 22.52 12.99
C ASP A 319 -0.15 21.14 13.60
N PHE A 320 -0.20 20.11 12.76
CA PHE A 320 0.07 18.74 13.21
C PHE A 320 1.55 18.53 13.58
N SER A 321 2.48 19.43 13.30
CA SER A 321 3.85 19.28 13.81
C SER A 321 3.92 19.41 15.34
N SER A 322 2.93 20.07 15.96
CA SER A 322 2.78 20.18 17.42
C SER A 322 2.23 18.90 18.05
N PRO A 323 2.92 18.32 19.06
CA PRO A 323 2.38 17.21 19.84
C PRO A 323 1.10 17.58 20.61
N ASP A 324 0.95 18.85 21.01
CA ASP A 324 -0.23 19.33 21.73
C ASP A 324 -1.44 19.42 20.82
N THR A 325 -1.26 19.91 19.58
CA THR A 325 -2.31 19.93 18.55
C THR A 325 -2.76 18.51 18.22
N ARG A 326 -1.81 17.59 17.98
CA ARG A 326 -2.11 16.17 17.75
C ARG A 326 -2.89 15.53 18.90
N SER A 327 -2.50 15.85 20.14
CA SER A 327 -3.19 15.36 21.34
C SER A 327 -4.60 15.94 21.50
N TRP A 328 -4.79 17.24 21.20
CA TRP A 328 -6.11 17.87 21.19
C TRP A 328 -7.01 17.31 20.09
N TYR A 329 -6.49 17.18 18.87
CA TYR A 329 -7.22 16.64 17.71
C TYR A 329 -7.68 15.19 17.97
N SER A 330 -6.83 14.36 18.56
CA SER A 330 -7.22 13.01 18.99
C SER A 330 -8.40 13.01 19.97
N ARG A 331 -8.46 13.97 20.92
CA ARG A 331 -9.59 14.11 21.84
C ARG A 331 -10.88 14.54 21.15
N CYS A 332 -10.81 15.20 19.99
CA CYS A 332 -11.98 15.57 19.19
C CYS A 332 -12.75 14.34 18.68
N PHE A 333 -12.11 13.18 18.51
CA PHE A 333 -12.74 11.92 18.11
C PHE A 333 -13.38 11.13 19.25
N ARG A 334 -13.28 11.59 20.50
CA ARG A 334 -13.99 10.91 21.60
C ARG A 334 -15.49 10.97 21.35
N LEU A 335 -16.21 9.89 21.66
CA LEU A 335 -17.66 9.78 21.39
C LEU A 335 -18.48 10.87 22.12
N ASP A 336 -18.01 11.35 23.27
CA ASP A 336 -18.64 12.45 24.01
C ASP A 336 -18.36 13.84 23.39
N LYS A 337 -17.37 13.94 22.50
CA LYS A 337 -17.01 15.18 21.81
C LYS A 337 -17.51 15.20 20.37
N TYR A 338 -17.31 14.12 19.61
CA TYR A 338 -17.88 13.97 18.29
C TYR A 338 -19.30 13.41 18.38
N GLN A 339 -20.25 14.30 18.66
CA GLN A 339 -21.66 13.97 18.79
C GLN A 339 -22.18 13.27 17.52
N GLY A 340 -22.95 12.20 17.72
CA GLY A 340 -23.45 11.36 16.63
C GLY A 340 -22.51 10.24 16.19
N SER A 341 -21.25 10.22 16.65
CA SER A 341 -20.32 9.09 16.37
C SER A 341 -20.53 7.90 17.30
N THR A 342 -20.20 6.71 16.81
CA THR A 342 -20.20 5.43 17.55
C THR A 342 -18.85 4.72 17.36
N PRO A 343 -18.54 3.65 18.13
CA PRO A 343 -17.32 2.85 17.91
C PRO A 343 -17.19 2.22 16.50
N SER A 344 -18.27 2.17 15.73
CA SER A 344 -18.31 1.65 14.36
C SER A 344 -18.00 2.71 13.30
N LEU A 345 -17.68 3.95 13.71
CA LEU A 345 -17.23 5.04 12.85
C LEU A 345 -15.71 5.08 12.72
N PHE A 346 -15.23 5.20 11.49
CA PHE A 346 -13.82 5.32 11.15
C PHE A 346 -13.59 6.56 10.28
N VAL A 347 -12.32 6.87 10.00
CA VAL A 347 -11.94 8.20 9.50
C VAL A 347 -11.19 8.08 8.17
N TRP A 348 -11.45 9.04 7.31
CA TRP A 348 -10.70 9.32 6.10
C TRP A 348 -10.08 10.72 6.24
N ASN A 349 -8.76 10.82 6.14
CA ASN A 349 -8.07 12.10 6.07
C ASN A 349 -7.69 12.40 4.62
N ASP A 350 -8.38 13.37 4.04
CA ASP A 350 -8.09 13.89 2.71
C ASP A 350 -7.45 15.28 2.81
N MET A 351 -7.05 15.83 1.66
CA MET A 351 -6.59 17.22 1.53
C MET A 351 -5.40 17.57 2.44
N ASN A 352 -4.59 16.58 2.79
CA ASN A 352 -3.62 16.65 3.87
C ASN A 352 -2.15 16.73 3.42
N GLU A 353 -1.94 17.19 2.20
CA GLU A 353 -0.63 17.57 1.71
C GLU A 353 0.05 18.70 2.52
N PRO A 354 -0.60 19.81 2.92
CA PRO A 354 -2.02 20.21 2.85
C PRO A 354 -2.43 20.84 1.52
N SER A 355 -3.66 20.58 1.08
CA SER A 355 -4.27 21.26 -0.06
C SER A 355 -4.81 22.64 0.34
N VAL A 356 -4.40 23.67 -0.39
CA VAL A 356 -4.78 25.08 -0.18
C VAL A 356 -5.10 25.69 -1.55
N PHE A 357 -6.37 25.92 -1.87
CA PHE A 357 -6.79 26.21 -3.25
C PHE A 357 -6.21 27.50 -3.85
N ASP A 358 -5.97 28.51 -3.00
CA ASP A 358 -5.35 29.79 -3.36
C ASP A 358 -3.86 29.85 -3.00
N GLY A 359 -3.29 28.75 -2.49
CA GLY A 359 -1.89 28.63 -2.16
C GLY A 359 -0.98 28.39 -3.37
N PRO A 360 0.33 28.67 -3.27
CA PRO A 360 1.28 28.32 -4.32
C PRO A 360 1.25 26.81 -4.59
N GLU A 361 1.14 26.42 -5.87
CA GLU A 361 1.01 25.01 -6.28
C GLU A 361 -0.15 24.26 -5.58
N GLN A 362 -1.18 25.00 -5.16
CA GLN A 362 -2.31 24.49 -4.36
C GLN A 362 -1.89 23.90 -3.00
N THR A 363 -0.80 24.40 -2.41
CA THR A 363 -0.37 24.04 -1.06
C THR A 363 0.07 25.26 -0.26
N MET A 364 0.48 25.04 1.00
CA MET A 364 0.81 26.10 1.94
C MET A 364 2.11 26.83 1.55
N PRO A 365 2.21 28.15 1.77
CA PRO A 365 3.42 28.92 1.55
C PRO A 365 4.61 28.36 2.33
N LYS A 366 5.78 28.31 1.66
CA LYS A 366 7.01 27.73 2.20
C LYS A 366 7.51 28.37 3.49
N ASP A 367 7.19 29.64 3.73
CA ASP A 367 7.60 30.42 4.89
C ASP A 367 6.54 30.49 6.01
N ALA A 368 5.43 29.74 5.88
CA ALA A 368 4.53 29.50 7.00
C ALA A 368 5.28 28.82 8.15
N VAL A 369 4.92 29.16 9.38
CA VAL A 369 5.67 28.82 10.59
C VAL A 369 4.89 27.80 11.42
N HIS A 370 5.57 26.68 11.68
CA HIS A 370 5.09 25.56 12.47
C HIS A 370 5.69 25.56 13.88
N TYR A 371 5.19 24.66 14.72
CA TYR A 371 5.68 24.40 16.08
C TYR A 371 7.20 24.27 16.12
N GLY A 372 7.83 24.93 17.09
CA GLY A 372 9.29 24.97 17.22
C GLY A 372 9.99 26.00 16.31
N GLY A 373 9.23 26.75 15.50
CA GLY A 373 9.77 27.79 14.61
C GLY A 373 10.28 27.25 13.27
N TRP A 374 9.93 26.00 12.93
CA TRP A 374 10.24 25.40 11.64
C TRP A 374 9.40 26.06 10.54
N GLU A 375 10.02 26.32 9.39
CA GLU A 375 9.31 26.77 8.19
C GLU A 375 8.60 25.57 7.53
N HIS A 376 7.49 25.82 6.84
CA HIS A 376 6.74 24.79 6.13
C HIS A 376 7.62 24.02 5.14
N ARG A 377 8.55 24.71 4.45
CA ARG A 377 9.53 24.09 3.54
C ARG A 377 10.35 22.96 4.18
N GLU A 378 10.53 22.97 5.50
CA GLU A 378 11.41 22.03 6.21
C GLU A 378 10.70 20.72 6.58
N LEU A 379 9.36 20.75 6.63
CA LEU A 379 8.54 19.62 7.08
C LEU A 379 7.33 19.31 6.19
N HIS A 380 7.20 19.98 5.04
CA HIS A 380 6.06 19.87 4.13
C HIS A 380 5.62 18.41 3.90
N ASN A 381 6.56 17.53 3.49
CA ASN A 381 6.23 16.13 3.21
C ASN A 381 5.81 15.31 4.47
N LEU A 382 6.02 15.84 5.68
CA LEU A 382 5.58 15.21 6.94
C LEU A 382 4.21 15.69 7.42
N TYR A 383 3.63 16.74 6.83
CA TYR A 383 2.40 17.35 7.34
C TYR A 383 1.24 16.32 7.42
N GLY A 384 0.93 15.65 6.31
CA GLY A 384 -0.10 14.60 6.27
C GLY A 384 0.22 13.41 7.16
N PHE A 385 1.48 12.98 7.21
CA PHE A 385 1.94 11.91 8.11
C PHE A 385 1.63 12.22 9.59
N TYR A 386 1.77 13.48 10.01
CA TYR A 386 1.47 13.88 11.38
C TYR A 386 -0.03 13.92 11.71
N GLN A 387 -0.92 14.16 10.75
CA GLN A 387 -2.37 14.14 11.00
C GLN A 387 -2.85 12.74 11.44
N VAL A 388 -2.36 11.70 10.77
CA VAL A 388 -2.84 10.31 10.94
C VAL A 388 -2.30 9.65 12.23
N SER A 389 -1.28 10.23 12.87
CA SER A 389 -0.49 9.58 13.92
C SER A 389 -1.21 9.29 15.27
N PHE A 390 -2.56 9.42 15.38
CA PHE A 390 -3.32 9.29 16.65
C PHE A 390 -4.61 8.47 16.57
N VAL A 391 -5.07 8.07 15.39
CA VAL A 391 -6.39 7.44 15.24
C VAL A 391 -6.21 5.96 14.90
N ARG A 392 -6.77 5.09 15.73
CA ARG A 392 -6.80 3.61 15.56
C ARG A 392 -8.25 3.17 15.79
N PRO A 393 -8.78 2.17 15.06
CA PRO A 393 -8.07 1.11 14.33
C PRO A 393 -7.79 1.32 12.82
N PHE A 394 -8.56 2.15 12.11
CA PHE A 394 -8.40 2.34 10.65
C PHE A 394 -8.54 3.82 10.26
N VAL A 395 -7.58 4.29 9.46
CA VAL A 395 -7.61 5.58 8.77
C VAL A 395 -7.09 5.40 7.35
N LEU A 396 -7.76 6.04 6.39
CA LEU A 396 -7.23 6.25 5.04
C LEU A 396 -6.63 7.65 4.95
N SER A 397 -5.44 7.79 4.38
CA SER A 397 -4.76 9.08 4.19
C SER A 397 -4.37 9.29 2.75
N ARG A 398 -4.54 10.52 2.22
CA ARG A 398 -4.07 10.86 0.87
C ARG A 398 -2.58 11.10 0.86
N SER A 399 -2.13 12.00 1.72
CA SER A 399 -0.73 12.34 1.88
C SER A 399 -0.03 11.43 2.88
N PHE A 400 1.23 11.12 2.61
CA PHE A 400 2.03 10.21 3.41
C PHE A 400 3.53 10.47 3.30
N PHE A 401 4.27 9.90 4.24
CA PHE A 401 5.74 9.89 4.26
C PHE A 401 6.27 8.53 4.69
N ALA A 402 7.60 8.36 4.68
CA ALA A 402 8.28 7.22 5.27
C ALA A 402 7.81 6.99 6.72
N GLY A 403 7.16 5.85 6.98
CA GLY A 403 6.58 5.51 8.29
C GLY A 403 5.05 5.53 8.34
N SER A 404 4.36 6.07 7.34
CA SER A 404 2.88 6.07 7.27
C SER A 404 2.27 4.67 7.29
N GLN A 405 3.00 3.61 6.91
CA GLN A 405 2.54 2.22 7.00
C GLN A 405 2.15 1.80 8.43
N ARG A 406 2.64 2.49 9.46
CA ARG A 406 2.28 2.23 10.85
C ARG A 406 0.88 2.73 11.22
N LEU A 407 0.25 3.52 10.36
CA LEU A 407 -0.89 4.36 10.72
C LEU A 407 -2.20 3.96 10.02
N GLY A 408 -2.13 3.38 8.83
CA GLY A 408 -3.34 2.99 8.10
C GLY A 408 -3.10 2.64 6.64
N ALA A 409 -4.10 2.97 5.82
CA ALA A 409 -4.07 2.80 4.38
C ALA A 409 -3.77 4.12 3.66
N VAL A 410 -3.30 4.02 2.41
CA VAL A 410 -3.23 5.14 1.46
C VAL A 410 -3.92 4.76 0.15
N TRP A 411 -4.29 5.75 -0.65
CA TRP A 411 -4.74 5.51 -2.02
C TRP A 411 -4.11 6.52 -2.97
N THR A 412 -4.16 6.23 -4.27
CA THR A 412 -3.44 7.01 -5.29
C THR A 412 -4.13 8.31 -5.72
N GLY A 413 -4.99 8.87 -4.88
CA GLY A 413 -5.75 10.09 -5.14
C GLY A 413 -6.66 10.03 -6.38
N ASP A 414 -6.84 11.20 -6.99
CA ASP A 414 -7.87 11.50 -7.98
C ASP A 414 -7.48 11.02 -9.38
N ASN A 415 -7.65 9.71 -9.62
CA ASN A 415 -7.44 9.08 -10.92
C ASN A 415 -8.63 9.30 -11.89
N ALA A 416 -8.48 8.93 -13.17
CA ALA A 416 -9.57 9.04 -14.16
C ALA A 416 -10.12 7.68 -14.60
N ALA A 417 -11.39 7.66 -15.01
CA ALA A 417 -12.09 6.48 -15.51
C ALA A 417 -11.62 6.05 -16.92
N SER A 418 -10.35 5.65 -17.06
CA SER A 418 -9.77 5.17 -18.31
C SER A 418 -8.93 3.90 -18.14
N TRP A 419 -8.70 3.18 -19.24
CA TRP A 419 -7.88 1.97 -19.26
C TRP A 419 -6.42 2.22 -18.87
N GLU A 420 -5.89 3.39 -19.23
CA GLU A 420 -4.54 3.81 -18.89
C GLU A 420 -4.37 4.01 -17.38
N TYR A 421 -5.38 4.55 -16.67
CA TYR A 421 -5.35 4.64 -15.21
C TYR A 421 -5.55 3.29 -14.53
N LEU A 422 -6.38 2.40 -15.10
CA LEU A 422 -6.43 1.01 -14.63
C LEU A 422 -5.05 0.36 -14.73
N LYS A 423 -4.37 0.50 -15.88
CA LYS A 423 -3.01 -0.02 -16.09
C LYS A 423 -1.99 0.58 -15.15
N ILE A 424 -1.97 1.91 -14.99
CA ILE A 424 -0.95 2.61 -14.18
C ILE A 424 -1.13 2.36 -12.68
N SER A 425 -2.33 1.96 -12.23
CA SER A 425 -2.56 1.60 -10.83
C SER A 425 -1.61 0.49 -10.36
N ILE A 426 -1.33 -0.50 -11.22
CA ILE A 426 -0.47 -1.64 -10.88
C ILE A 426 0.97 -1.19 -10.54
N PRO A 427 1.71 -0.47 -11.41
CA PRO A 427 3.05 0.01 -11.08
C PRO A 427 3.09 1.01 -9.92
N MET A 428 2.06 1.87 -9.75
CA MET A 428 1.98 2.79 -8.60
C MET A 428 1.87 2.03 -7.26
N LEU A 429 0.97 1.05 -7.17
CA LEU A 429 0.80 0.28 -5.94
C LEU A 429 2.01 -0.60 -5.63
N LEU A 430 2.69 -1.11 -6.67
CA LEU A 430 3.93 -1.84 -6.50
C LEU A 430 5.08 -0.93 -6.04
N SER A 431 5.15 0.33 -6.49
CA SER A 431 6.21 1.27 -6.04
C SER A 431 6.00 1.65 -4.56
N LEU A 432 4.75 1.86 -4.14
CA LEU A 432 4.36 2.01 -2.74
C LEU A 432 4.73 0.77 -1.91
N SER A 433 4.45 -0.43 -2.42
CA SER A 433 4.79 -1.69 -1.75
C SER A 433 6.31 -1.88 -1.59
N VAL A 434 7.11 -1.52 -2.61
CA VAL A 434 8.58 -1.51 -2.53
C VAL A 434 9.06 -0.51 -1.48
N ALA A 435 8.36 0.62 -1.34
CA ALA A 435 8.63 1.66 -0.36
C ALA A 435 8.07 1.37 1.05
N GLY A 436 7.56 0.15 1.31
CA GLY A 436 7.03 -0.26 2.61
C GLY A 436 5.61 0.20 2.91
N ILE A 437 4.98 0.97 2.01
CA ILE A 437 3.56 1.36 2.09
C ILE A 437 2.70 0.24 1.52
N ALA A 438 2.47 -0.77 2.36
CA ALA A 438 1.88 -2.04 1.97
C ALA A 438 0.34 -2.00 1.83
N PHE A 439 -0.33 -1.15 2.60
CA PHE A 439 -1.78 -1.01 2.56
C PHE A 439 -2.21 0.10 1.59
N CYS A 440 -2.13 -0.17 0.29
CA CYS A 440 -2.41 0.79 -0.77
C CYS A 440 -3.45 0.29 -1.78
N GLY A 441 -4.14 1.21 -2.45
CA GLY A 441 -5.14 0.92 -3.49
C GLY A 441 -5.39 2.12 -4.41
N ALA A 442 -6.16 1.92 -5.47
CA ALA A 442 -6.62 2.99 -6.36
C ALA A 442 -8.14 2.96 -6.45
N ASP A 443 -8.78 4.11 -6.73
CA ASP A 443 -10.24 4.18 -6.78
C ASP A 443 -10.80 3.37 -7.94
N VAL A 444 -11.68 2.42 -7.62
CA VAL A 444 -12.28 1.49 -8.59
C VAL A 444 -13.29 2.21 -9.46
N GLY A 445 -13.08 2.11 -10.77
CA GLY A 445 -13.85 2.82 -11.78
C GLY A 445 -13.30 4.21 -12.14
N GLY A 446 -12.27 4.70 -11.44
CA GLY A 446 -11.61 5.98 -11.70
C GLY A 446 -12.40 7.18 -11.19
N PHE A 447 -11.82 8.05 -10.36
CA PHE A 447 -12.51 9.12 -9.63
C PHE A 447 -13.27 10.09 -10.54
N VAL A 448 -12.62 10.65 -11.55
CA VAL A 448 -13.27 11.50 -12.57
C VAL A 448 -13.74 10.70 -13.78
N GLN A 449 -14.71 11.23 -14.51
CA GLN A 449 -15.32 10.63 -15.73
C GLN A 449 -16.17 9.37 -15.45
N ASP A 450 -17.00 8.99 -16.42
CA ASP A 450 -17.87 7.81 -16.34
C ASP A 450 -17.19 6.62 -17.06
N PRO A 451 -16.91 5.49 -16.38
CA PRO A 451 -16.34 4.31 -17.02
C PRO A 451 -17.41 3.57 -17.83
N GLU A 452 -16.99 3.05 -18.98
CA GLU A 452 -17.78 2.07 -19.72
C GLU A 452 -17.92 0.75 -18.92
N PRO A 453 -18.99 -0.04 -19.13
CA PRO A 453 -19.24 -1.24 -18.32
C PRO A 453 -18.09 -2.26 -18.32
N GLU A 454 -17.45 -2.48 -19.47
CA GLU A 454 -16.29 -3.39 -19.57
C GLU A 454 -15.13 -2.91 -18.68
N LEU A 455 -14.78 -1.62 -18.77
CA LEU A 455 -13.73 -1.02 -17.95
C LEU A 455 -14.05 -1.18 -16.46
N LEU A 456 -15.30 -0.94 -16.08
CA LEU A 456 -15.74 -1.09 -14.69
C LEU A 456 -15.52 -2.53 -14.18
N VAL A 457 -15.97 -3.54 -14.94
CA VAL A 457 -15.75 -4.96 -14.59
C VAL A 457 -14.26 -5.26 -14.42
N ARG A 458 -13.43 -4.87 -15.40
CA ARG A 458 -11.98 -5.11 -15.35
C ARG A 458 -11.32 -4.42 -14.18
N TRP A 459 -11.81 -3.24 -13.80
CA TRP A 459 -11.31 -2.54 -12.63
C TRP A 459 -11.64 -3.27 -11.33
N TYR A 460 -12.87 -3.76 -11.15
CA TYR A 460 -13.23 -4.58 -9.99
C TYR A 460 -12.39 -5.84 -9.91
N GLN A 461 -12.13 -6.50 -11.03
CA GLN A 461 -11.28 -7.68 -11.11
C GLN A 461 -9.83 -7.41 -10.70
N ALA A 462 -9.25 -6.31 -11.18
CA ALA A 462 -7.90 -5.91 -10.81
C ALA A 462 -7.82 -5.50 -9.32
N ALA A 463 -8.77 -4.70 -8.85
CA ALA A 463 -8.75 -4.13 -7.50
C ALA A 463 -9.13 -5.14 -6.41
N ALA A 464 -9.91 -6.18 -6.72
CA ALA A 464 -10.11 -7.33 -5.84
C ALA A 464 -8.77 -7.99 -5.43
N LEU A 465 -7.72 -7.82 -6.25
CA LEU A 465 -6.37 -8.34 -6.04
C LEU A 465 -5.39 -7.29 -5.49
N GLN A 466 -5.85 -6.08 -5.13
CA GLN A 466 -5.06 -4.99 -4.55
C GLN A 466 -5.26 -4.89 -3.04
N PRO A 467 -4.27 -4.44 -2.24
CA PRO A 467 -4.38 -4.44 -0.78
C PRO A 467 -5.57 -3.67 -0.22
N PHE A 468 -5.78 -2.42 -0.65
CA PHE A 468 -6.96 -1.60 -0.32
C PHE A 468 -7.94 -1.58 -1.49
N PHE A 469 -9.22 -1.85 -1.23
CA PHE A 469 -10.23 -2.08 -2.28
C PHE A 469 -11.47 -1.21 -2.08
N ARG A 470 -11.49 -0.05 -2.77
CA ARG A 470 -12.56 0.96 -2.64
C ARG A 470 -13.09 1.41 -4.00
N GLY A 471 -14.41 1.36 -4.19
CA GLY A 471 -15.09 2.12 -5.24
C GLY A 471 -15.32 3.55 -4.76
N HIS A 472 -14.94 4.56 -5.54
CA HIS A 472 -15.14 5.97 -5.22
C HIS A 472 -15.26 6.78 -6.52
N SER A 473 -15.99 7.91 -6.52
CA SER A 473 -16.30 8.70 -7.71
C SER A 473 -16.56 10.17 -7.37
N ALA A 474 -16.24 11.09 -8.27
CA ALA A 474 -16.48 12.51 -8.11
C ALA A 474 -17.98 12.88 -8.16
N ASN A 475 -18.35 14.06 -7.64
CA ASN A 475 -19.73 14.55 -7.58
C ASN A 475 -20.41 14.73 -8.94
N THR A 476 -19.65 15.00 -9.99
CA THR A 476 -20.16 15.19 -11.36
C THR A 476 -20.41 13.88 -12.11
N THR A 477 -19.98 12.75 -11.56
CA THR A 477 -20.13 11.42 -12.19
C THR A 477 -21.51 10.81 -11.93
N LYS A 478 -21.95 9.95 -12.84
CA LYS A 478 -23.16 9.15 -12.65
C LYS A 478 -23.01 8.19 -11.47
N ARG A 479 -24.15 7.77 -10.91
CA ARG A 479 -24.18 6.67 -9.94
C ARG A 479 -23.66 5.40 -10.62
N ARG A 480 -22.82 4.67 -9.90
CA ARG A 480 -22.15 3.47 -10.41
C ARG A 480 -21.96 2.39 -9.35
N GLU A 481 -22.90 2.31 -8.41
CA GLU A 481 -23.00 1.11 -7.57
C GLU A 481 -23.05 -0.15 -8.46
N PRO A 482 -22.45 -1.27 -8.03
CA PRO A 482 -22.17 -2.44 -8.88
C PRO A 482 -23.35 -3.00 -9.69
N TRP A 483 -24.58 -2.79 -9.23
CA TRP A 483 -25.82 -3.34 -9.83
C TRP A 483 -26.48 -2.43 -10.88
N LEU A 484 -25.89 -1.28 -11.20
CA LEU A 484 -26.52 -0.29 -12.09
C LEU A 484 -26.28 -0.53 -13.59
N PHE A 485 -25.50 -1.55 -13.97
CA PHE A 485 -25.03 -1.77 -15.34
C PHE A 485 -25.61 -3.04 -16.01
N GLY A 486 -26.74 -3.54 -15.52
CA GLY A 486 -27.38 -4.76 -16.01
C GLY A 486 -26.80 -6.03 -15.38
N GLU A 487 -27.53 -7.15 -15.49
CA GLU A 487 -27.22 -8.37 -14.72
C GLU A 487 -25.88 -9.02 -15.10
N GLU A 488 -25.48 -8.99 -16.38
CA GLU A 488 -24.19 -9.56 -16.82
C GLU A 488 -23.02 -8.87 -16.11
N VAL A 489 -22.96 -7.54 -16.18
CA VAL A 489 -21.93 -6.73 -15.51
C VAL A 489 -22.01 -6.89 -13.99
N THR A 490 -23.22 -6.90 -13.44
CA THR A 490 -23.45 -7.11 -12.01
C THR A 490 -22.90 -8.46 -11.55
N ALA A 491 -23.13 -9.53 -12.31
CA ALA A 491 -22.66 -10.88 -12.00
C ALA A 491 -21.13 -10.98 -12.06
N SER A 492 -20.48 -10.35 -13.06
CA SER A 492 -19.02 -10.32 -13.15
C SER A 492 -18.39 -9.56 -11.98
N ILE A 493 -18.96 -8.40 -11.60
CA ILE A 493 -18.48 -7.60 -10.45
C ILE A 493 -18.74 -8.36 -9.14
N ARG A 494 -19.94 -8.93 -8.96
CA ARG A 494 -20.29 -9.78 -7.80
C ARG A 494 -19.28 -10.90 -7.64
N THR A 495 -18.94 -11.60 -8.71
CA THR A 495 -17.96 -12.69 -8.71
C THR A 495 -16.57 -12.21 -8.29
N ALA A 496 -16.08 -11.08 -8.83
CA ALA A 496 -14.79 -10.52 -8.45
C ALA A 496 -14.73 -10.15 -6.96
N ILE A 497 -15.79 -9.53 -6.44
CA ILE A 497 -15.89 -9.18 -5.02
C ILE A 497 -15.96 -10.46 -4.18
N GLN A 498 -16.82 -11.43 -4.50
CA GLN A 498 -16.90 -12.70 -3.77
C GLN A 498 -15.56 -13.46 -3.74
N GLN A 499 -14.80 -13.46 -4.86
CA GLN A 499 -13.44 -14.03 -4.92
C GLN A 499 -12.48 -13.34 -3.94
N ARG A 500 -12.54 -12.01 -3.80
CA ARG A 500 -11.79 -11.27 -2.78
C ARG A 500 -12.16 -11.76 -1.37
N TYR A 501 -13.45 -11.89 -1.06
CA TYR A 501 -13.89 -12.38 0.25
C TYR A 501 -13.41 -13.81 0.52
N CYS A 502 -13.47 -14.70 -0.49
CA CYS A 502 -12.91 -16.06 -0.37
C CYS A 502 -11.41 -16.08 -0.09
N LEU A 503 -10.67 -15.05 -0.54
CA LEU A 503 -9.23 -14.89 -0.33
C LEU A 503 -8.85 -14.16 0.97
N LEU A 504 -9.81 -13.74 1.80
CA LEU A 504 -9.51 -13.00 3.05
C LEU A 504 -8.54 -13.73 3.99
N PRO A 505 -8.61 -15.07 4.22
CA PRO A 505 -7.60 -15.75 5.05
C PRO A 505 -6.18 -15.58 4.53
N TYR A 506 -6.01 -15.59 3.20
CA TYR A 506 -4.72 -15.37 2.55
C TYR A 506 -4.28 -13.91 2.69
N TRP A 507 -5.15 -12.95 2.37
CA TRP A 507 -4.86 -11.52 2.54
C TRP A 507 -4.47 -11.18 3.98
N TYR A 508 -5.23 -11.65 4.95
CA TYR A 508 -4.99 -11.37 6.36
C TYR A 508 -3.66 -11.96 6.84
N THR A 509 -3.31 -13.17 6.37
CA THR A 509 -2.00 -13.77 6.62
C THR A 509 -0.86 -12.96 6.00
N LEU A 510 -1.03 -12.44 4.79
CA LEU A 510 -0.02 -11.58 4.16
C LEU A 510 0.17 -10.26 4.94
N PHE A 511 -0.91 -9.67 5.46
CA PHE A 511 -0.81 -8.48 6.30
C PHE A 511 -0.16 -8.77 7.66
N HIS A 512 -0.38 -9.95 8.24
CA HIS A 512 0.39 -10.42 9.40
C HIS A 512 1.89 -10.53 9.08
N GLN A 513 2.26 -11.04 7.90
CA GLN A 513 3.66 -11.07 7.46
C GLN A 513 4.24 -9.65 7.28
N ALA A 514 3.46 -8.71 6.73
CA ALA A 514 3.85 -7.31 6.63
C ALA A 514 4.07 -6.69 8.02
N HIS A 515 3.20 -7.01 8.97
CA HIS A 515 3.24 -6.53 10.35
C HIS A 515 4.42 -7.09 11.17
N THR A 516 4.86 -8.32 10.89
CA THR A 516 5.88 -9.01 11.72
C THR A 516 7.26 -9.06 11.07
N SER A 517 7.34 -9.01 9.73
CA SER A 517 8.57 -9.24 8.98
C SER A 517 8.81 -8.23 7.84
N GLY A 518 7.93 -7.23 7.71
CA GLY A 518 8.04 -6.17 6.71
C GLY A 518 7.81 -6.66 5.29
N GLN A 519 7.32 -7.88 5.09
CA GLN A 519 7.07 -8.43 3.75
C GLN A 519 5.76 -7.88 3.18
N PRO A 520 5.79 -7.10 2.09
CA PRO A 520 4.56 -6.52 1.54
C PRO A 520 3.61 -7.64 1.03
N PRO A 521 2.27 -7.46 1.16
CA PRO A 521 1.29 -8.39 0.59
C PRO A 521 1.35 -8.42 -0.94
N LEU A 522 1.37 -7.23 -1.56
CA LEU A 522 1.56 -7.08 -2.99
C LEU A 522 3.05 -7.16 -3.32
N ARG A 523 3.45 -8.18 -4.09
CA ARG A 523 4.85 -8.50 -4.34
C ARG A 523 5.22 -8.45 -5.82
N LEU A 524 6.50 -8.16 -5.98
CA LEU A 524 7.29 -8.02 -7.20
C LEU A 524 7.33 -9.22 -8.19
N VAL A 525 6.43 -10.20 -8.12
CA VAL A 525 6.43 -11.32 -9.09
C VAL A 525 6.11 -10.82 -10.51
N LEU A 526 5.54 -9.62 -10.62
CA LEU A 526 5.22 -8.90 -11.86
C LEU A 526 6.40 -8.11 -12.49
N LEU A 527 7.62 -8.18 -11.94
CA LEU A 527 8.59 -7.08 -12.11
C LEU A 527 9.97 -7.43 -12.66
N LEU A 528 10.17 -8.64 -13.18
CA LEU A 528 11.43 -8.94 -13.84
C LEU A 528 11.31 -8.63 -15.36
N PRO A 529 12.26 -7.88 -15.95
CA PRO A 529 12.40 -7.76 -17.40
C PRO A 529 12.59 -9.14 -18.07
N PRO A 530 12.45 -9.23 -19.41
CA PRO A 530 12.24 -10.49 -20.12
C PRO A 530 13.31 -11.55 -19.84
N ALA A 531 12.84 -12.75 -19.49
CA ALA A 531 13.38 -14.12 -19.64
C ALA A 531 14.85 -14.47 -19.32
N ALA A 532 15.80 -13.53 -19.31
CA ALA A 532 17.22 -13.85 -19.35
C ALA A 532 17.93 -13.91 -18.00
N GLN A 533 17.33 -13.43 -16.91
CA GLN A 533 18.05 -13.23 -15.63
C GLN A 533 17.50 -14.05 -14.44
N TRP A 534 16.61 -15.01 -14.69
CA TRP A 534 15.78 -15.63 -13.64
C TRP A 534 16.42 -16.84 -12.94
N LYS A 535 17.67 -17.18 -13.25
CA LYS A 535 18.33 -18.40 -12.75
C LYS A 535 18.54 -18.43 -11.22
N HIS A 536 18.45 -17.30 -10.52
CA HIS A 536 18.79 -17.20 -9.10
C HIS A 536 17.73 -16.51 -8.21
N CYS A 537 16.69 -15.91 -8.78
CA CYS A 537 15.66 -15.21 -8.00
C CYS A 537 14.40 -16.09 -7.88
N ARG A 538 14.17 -16.67 -6.70
CA ARG A 538 12.98 -17.49 -6.43
C ARG A 538 11.80 -16.61 -6.01
N PRO A 539 10.71 -16.52 -6.78
CA PRO A 539 9.50 -15.84 -6.34
C PRO A 539 8.95 -16.55 -5.09
N ARG A 540 8.76 -15.80 -3.99
CA ARG A 540 8.21 -16.33 -2.74
C ARG A 540 6.72 -16.07 -2.54
N GLY A 541 6.06 -15.36 -3.48
CA GLY A 541 4.59 -15.24 -3.49
C GLY A 541 3.92 -16.59 -3.79
N ALA A 542 2.72 -16.80 -3.25
CA ALA A 542 1.93 -17.98 -3.54
C ALA A 542 1.07 -17.82 -4.79
N LEU A 543 0.56 -16.60 -5.04
CA LEU A 543 -0.30 -16.28 -6.18
C LEU A 543 0.37 -15.27 -7.13
N LEU A 544 0.21 -15.49 -8.43
CA LEU A 544 0.53 -14.55 -9.51
C LEU A 544 -0.77 -14.16 -10.19
N ALA A 545 -1.11 -12.88 -10.12
CA ALA A 545 -2.30 -12.31 -10.74
C ALA A 545 -1.94 -11.53 -12.01
N CYS A 546 -2.71 -11.72 -13.07
CA CYS A 546 -2.54 -11.01 -14.34
C CYS A 546 -3.90 -10.47 -14.81
N PRO A 547 -4.43 -9.42 -14.16
CA PRO A 547 -5.71 -8.83 -14.55
C PRO A 547 -5.66 -8.29 -15.98
N VAL A 548 -6.79 -8.39 -16.70
CA VAL A 548 -6.95 -7.79 -18.03
C VAL A 548 -7.11 -6.29 -17.87
N THR A 549 -6.29 -5.51 -18.56
CA THR A 549 -6.24 -4.04 -18.42
C THR A 549 -6.32 -3.33 -19.77
N ASP A 550 -6.75 -4.03 -20.81
CA ASP A 550 -6.91 -3.54 -22.18
C ASP A 550 -8.35 -3.81 -22.67
N PRO A 551 -8.95 -2.89 -23.46
CA PRO A 551 -10.31 -3.03 -23.96
C PRO A 551 -10.45 -4.14 -25.01
N GLY A 552 -11.55 -4.88 -24.97
CA GLY A 552 -11.94 -5.83 -26.03
C GLY A 552 -11.00 -7.02 -26.19
N VAL A 553 -10.17 -7.31 -25.19
CA VAL A 553 -9.17 -8.38 -25.27
C VAL A 553 -9.80 -9.75 -25.05
N GLN A 554 -9.51 -10.67 -25.98
CA GLN A 554 -9.95 -12.07 -25.93
C GLN A 554 -8.79 -13.04 -25.63
N GLU A 555 -7.55 -12.58 -25.68
CA GLU A 555 -6.36 -13.37 -25.37
C GLU A 555 -5.29 -12.47 -24.75
N ILE A 556 -4.66 -12.91 -23.67
CA ILE A 556 -3.52 -12.22 -23.05
C ILE A 556 -2.25 -13.05 -23.09
N GLN A 557 -1.11 -12.36 -23.01
CA GLN A 557 0.21 -12.97 -22.89
C GLN A 557 0.69 -12.91 -21.43
N VAL A 558 0.88 -14.07 -20.80
CA VAL A 558 1.31 -14.17 -19.40
C VAL A 558 2.67 -14.84 -19.30
N LEU A 559 3.66 -14.12 -18.79
CA LEU A 559 4.99 -14.67 -18.51
C LEU A 559 5.00 -15.31 -17.12
N LEU A 560 5.19 -16.63 -17.05
CA LEU A 560 5.28 -17.37 -15.79
C LEU A 560 6.73 -17.44 -15.26
N PRO A 561 7.02 -17.00 -14.02
CA PRO A 561 8.38 -16.97 -13.49
C PRO A 561 9.02 -18.26 -13.03
N GLY A 562 10.35 -18.28 -13.07
CA GLY A 562 11.21 -19.41 -12.66
C GLY A 562 11.16 -20.59 -13.63
N SER A 563 12.22 -20.78 -14.42
CA SER A 563 12.32 -21.92 -15.37
C SER A 563 12.25 -23.30 -14.71
N ASP A 564 12.55 -23.37 -13.42
CA ASP A 564 12.53 -24.58 -12.59
C ASP A 564 11.29 -24.66 -11.69
N GLU A 565 10.41 -23.66 -11.75
CA GLU A 565 9.15 -23.61 -11.02
C GLU A 565 8.00 -24.16 -11.88
N VAL A 566 6.91 -24.52 -11.22
CA VAL A 566 5.63 -24.88 -11.83
C VAL A 566 4.56 -23.95 -11.31
N TRP A 567 3.53 -23.70 -12.12
CA TRP A 567 2.40 -22.83 -11.80
C TRP A 567 1.12 -23.57 -12.13
N TYR A 568 0.11 -23.38 -11.31
CA TYR A 568 -1.21 -23.98 -11.49
C TYR A 568 -2.23 -22.88 -11.70
N ASP A 569 -3.04 -22.96 -12.75
CA ASP A 569 -4.21 -22.08 -12.88
C ASP A 569 -5.15 -22.33 -11.70
N VAL A 570 -5.60 -21.26 -11.03
CA VAL A 570 -6.43 -21.37 -9.81
C VAL A 570 -7.84 -21.88 -10.11
N HIS A 571 -8.33 -21.72 -11.34
CA HIS A 571 -9.67 -22.13 -11.77
C HIS A 571 -9.65 -23.52 -12.43
N SER A 572 -8.80 -23.74 -13.42
CA SER A 572 -8.75 -25.01 -14.17
C SER A 572 -7.87 -26.08 -13.51
N ALA A 573 -7.03 -25.69 -12.55
CA ALA A 573 -5.99 -26.53 -11.95
C ALA A 573 -4.94 -27.06 -12.94
N GLU A 574 -4.91 -26.55 -14.17
CA GLU A 574 -3.92 -26.92 -15.18
C GLU A 574 -2.52 -26.48 -14.76
N MET A 575 -1.53 -27.36 -14.99
CA MET A 575 -0.14 -27.13 -14.61
C MET A 575 0.69 -26.62 -15.79
N TYR A 576 1.36 -25.49 -15.59
CA TYR A 576 2.30 -24.90 -16.53
C TYR A 576 3.72 -24.86 -15.97
N LYS A 577 4.71 -25.03 -16.85
CA LYS A 577 6.12 -24.85 -16.50
C LYS A 577 6.48 -23.36 -16.58
N GLY A 578 7.19 -22.85 -15.57
CA GLY A 578 7.70 -21.49 -15.59
C GLY A 578 8.82 -21.27 -16.62
N GLY A 579 9.21 -20.00 -16.79
CA GLY A 579 10.17 -19.54 -17.81
C GLY A 579 9.60 -19.44 -19.23
N LYS A 580 8.27 -19.44 -19.38
CA LYS A 580 7.57 -19.36 -20.67
C LYS A 580 6.47 -18.30 -20.62
N THR A 581 6.19 -17.72 -21.78
CA THR A 581 4.99 -16.90 -22.01
C THR A 581 3.86 -17.80 -22.51
N LEU A 582 2.68 -17.68 -21.90
CA LEU A 582 1.47 -18.37 -22.29
C LEU A 582 0.53 -17.42 -23.03
N SER A 583 -0.06 -17.88 -24.15
CA SER A 583 -1.32 -17.34 -24.67
C SER A 583 -2.45 -17.93 -23.85
N LEU A 584 -3.29 -17.07 -23.27
CA LEU A 584 -4.46 -17.50 -22.50
C LEU A 584 -5.71 -16.83 -23.03
N PRO A 585 -6.74 -17.59 -23.44
CA PRO A 585 -8.01 -17.02 -23.79
C PRO A 585 -8.65 -16.40 -22.54
N VAL A 586 -9.24 -15.22 -22.70
CA VAL A 586 -9.95 -14.50 -21.63
C VAL A 586 -11.32 -14.06 -22.11
N THR A 587 -12.29 -14.17 -21.22
CA THR A 587 -13.65 -13.62 -21.36
C THR A 587 -13.82 -12.45 -20.40
N LEU A 588 -14.97 -11.78 -20.41
CA LEU A 588 -15.28 -10.73 -19.45
C LEU A 588 -15.17 -11.22 -18.00
N ASP A 589 -15.51 -12.49 -17.73
CA ASP A 589 -15.46 -13.09 -16.39
C ASP A 589 -14.09 -13.66 -16.00
N SER A 590 -13.15 -13.73 -16.95
CA SER A 590 -11.83 -14.33 -16.72
C SER A 590 -10.90 -13.38 -15.96
N VAL A 591 -10.36 -13.85 -14.84
CA VAL A 591 -9.26 -13.19 -14.11
C VAL A 591 -8.10 -14.19 -13.97
N PRO A 592 -7.09 -14.11 -14.85
CA PRO A 592 -5.97 -15.05 -14.81
C PRO A 592 -5.17 -14.95 -13.49
N VAL A 593 -5.22 -16.03 -12.71
CA VAL A 593 -4.50 -16.16 -11.44
C VAL A 593 -3.86 -17.55 -11.36
N PHE A 594 -2.57 -17.58 -11.02
CA PHE A 594 -1.78 -18.80 -10.94
C PHE A 594 -1.25 -19.01 -9.52
N GLN A 595 -1.42 -20.20 -8.97
CA GLN A 595 -0.78 -20.62 -7.73
C GLN A 595 0.58 -21.26 -8.03
N ARG A 596 1.65 -20.75 -7.40
CA ARG A 596 3.00 -21.29 -7.53
C ARG A 596 3.10 -22.67 -6.88
N GLY A 597 3.73 -23.62 -7.56
CA GLY A 597 4.13 -24.89 -6.96
C GLY A 597 5.05 -24.67 -5.76
N GLY A 598 4.88 -25.47 -4.72
CA GLY A 598 5.58 -25.28 -3.46
C GLY A 598 4.84 -24.39 -2.47
N SER A 599 3.59 -24.01 -2.73
CA SER A 599 2.80 -23.14 -1.86
C SER A 599 1.53 -23.79 -1.33
N VAL A 600 1.12 -23.40 -0.13
CA VAL A 600 -0.19 -23.70 0.45
C VAL A 600 -0.98 -22.40 0.61
N VAL A 601 -2.21 -22.37 0.11
CA VAL A 601 -3.12 -21.21 0.20
C VAL A 601 -4.41 -21.63 0.87
N CYS A 602 -4.82 -20.88 1.89
CA CYS A 602 -6.10 -21.07 2.58
C CYS A 602 -7.12 -20.06 2.04
N ARG A 603 -8.34 -20.53 1.79
CA ARG A 603 -9.49 -19.74 1.31
C ARG A 603 -10.72 -20.09 2.13
N SER A 604 -11.65 -19.16 2.32
CA SER A 604 -13.00 -19.57 2.73
C SER A 604 -13.70 -20.24 1.54
N THR A 605 -14.56 -21.21 1.85
CA THR A 605 -15.31 -21.97 0.83
C THR A 605 -16.46 -21.17 0.23
N VAL A 606 -16.93 -20.15 0.95
CA VAL A 606 -17.96 -19.19 0.57
C VAL A 606 -17.52 -17.78 0.95
N SER A 607 -18.14 -16.76 0.35
CA SER A 607 -17.77 -15.35 0.58
C SER A 607 -18.32 -14.76 1.88
N GLY A 608 -19.47 -15.25 2.35
CA GLY A 608 -20.28 -14.51 3.34
C GLY A 608 -20.85 -13.20 2.77
N PHE A 609 -21.33 -12.32 3.65
CA PHE A 609 -21.90 -11.00 3.33
C PHE A 609 -21.01 -9.83 3.76
N CYS A 610 -20.12 -10.04 4.73
CA CYS A 610 -19.10 -9.10 5.19
C CYS A 610 -17.92 -9.88 5.81
N THR A 611 -16.80 -9.20 6.09
CA THR A 611 -15.62 -9.89 6.63
C THR A 611 -15.84 -10.51 8.02
N ALA A 612 -16.80 -10.00 8.79
CA ALA A 612 -17.11 -10.51 10.12
C ALA A 612 -17.71 -11.93 10.09
N ASP A 613 -18.09 -12.44 8.92
CA ASP A 613 -18.47 -13.85 8.74
C ASP A 613 -17.29 -14.80 8.85
N LEU A 614 -16.07 -14.34 8.54
CA LEU A 614 -14.91 -15.19 8.28
C LEU A 614 -14.62 -16.21 9.40
N GLN A 615 -14.81 -15.82 10.66
CA GLN A 615 -14.57 -16.65 11.85
C GLN A 615 -15.56 -17.81 12.02
N HIS A 616 -16.64 -17.84 11.23
CA HIS A 616 -17.64 -18.91 11.22
C HIS A 616 -17.68 -19.65 9.88
N LEU A 617 -16.91 -19.20 8.89
CA LEU A 617 -16.89 -19.83 7.57
C LEU A 617 -15.92 -21.02 7.54
N PRO A 618 -16.28 -22.13 6.88
CA PRO A 618 -15.36 -23.23 6.66
C PRO A 618 -14.30 -22.87 5.62
N PHE A 619 -13.08 -23.36 5.84
CA PHE A 619 -11.95 -23.11 4.95
C PHE A 619 -11.63 -24.30 4.05
N SER A 620 -11.13 -23.99 2.86
CA SER A 620 -10.51 -24.92 1.93
C SER A 620 -9.01 -24.60 1.81
N ILE A 621 -8.19 -25.64 1.84
CA ILE A 621 -6.73 -25.53 1.70
C ILE A 621 -6.33 -26.06 0.33
N THR A 622 -5.66 -25.22 -0.48
CA THR A 622 -5.07 -25.64 -1.76
C THR A 622 -3.56 -25.81 -1.61
N VAL A 623 -3.09 -27.04 -1.72
CA VAL A 623 -1.68 -27.45 -1.67
C VAL A 623 -1.18 -27.64 -3.11
N ALA A 624 -0.42 -26.67 -3.63
CA ALA A 624 0.19 -26.78 -4.95
C ALA A 624 1.59 -27.39 -4.84
N LEU A 625 1.79 -28.63 -5.31
CA LEU A 625 3.08 -29.29 -5.24
C LEU A 625 4.09 -28.66 -6.22
N ASN A 626 5.35 -28.51 -5.82
CA ASN A 626 6.42 -28.21 -6.78
C ASN A 626 6.93 -29.49 -7.48
N SER A 627 7.94 -29.35 -8.34
CA SER A 627 8.61 -30.46 -9.02
C SER A 627 9.23 -31.51 -8.07
N GLN A 628 9.46 -31.16 -6.81
CA GLN A 628 9.97 -32.05 -5.75
C GLN A 628 8.85 -32.67 -4.90
N GLY A 629 7.57 -32.37 -5.17
CA GLY A 629 6.45 -32.89 -4.41
C GLY A 629 6.31 -32.28 -3.01
N VAL A 630 6.83 -31.06 -2.80
CA VAL A 630 6.74 -30.34 -1.53
C VAL A 630 5.92 -29.06 -1.66
N ALA A 631 5.37 -28.58 -0.54
CA ALA A 631 4.71 -27.28 -0.43
C ALA A 631 4.71 -26.72 1.01
N ASP A 632 4.69 -25.40 1.17
CA ASP A 632 4.70 -24.71 2.46
C ASP A 632 3.76 -23.49 2.42
N GLY A 633 3.12 -23.19 3.55
CA GLY A 633 2.31 -21.97 3.70
C GLY A 633 1.85 -21.77 5.13
N GLU A 634 1.29 -20.59 5.39
CA GLU A 634 0.84 -20.16 6.71
C GLU A 634 -0.63 -19.72 6.67
N LEU A 635 -1.26 -19.72 7.84
CA LEU A 635 -2.59 -19.15 8.09
C LEU A 635 -2.54 -18.43 9.44
N TYR A 636 -2.91 -17.15 9.44
CA TYR A 636 -3.07 -16.32 10.63
C TYR A 636 -4.54 -15.99 10.87
N LEU A 637 -4.99 -16.13 12.12
CA LEU A 637 -6.33 -15.76 12.59
C LEU A 637 -6.24 -15.10 13.96
N ASP A 638 -7.08 -14.12 14.21
CA ASP A 638 -7.35 -13.51 15.52
C ASP A 638 -8.79 -12.95 15.52
N ASP A 639 -9.13 -12.10 16.50
CA ASP A 639 -10.46 -11.47 16.55
C ASP A 639 -10.72 -10.46 15.41
N GLY A 640 -9.71 -10.11 14.63
CA GLY A 640 -9.79 -9.26 13.45
C GLY A 640 -9.92 -7.76 13.75
N HIS A 641 -9.88 -7.30 15.00
CA HIS A 641 -10.12 -5.88 15.28
C HIS A 641 -9.41 -5.31 16.51
N SER A 642 -9.04 -6.14 17.49
CA SER A 642 -8.46 -5.69 18.75
C SER A 642 -6.93 -5.88 18.78
N PHE A 643 -6.28 -5.32 19.80
CA PHE A 643 -4.86 -5.58 20.06
C PHE A 643 -4.62 -6.85 20.90
N SER A 644 -5.64 -7.70 21.09
CA SER A 644 -5.50 -8.92 21.91
C SER A 644 -4.47 -9.90 21.35
N TYR A 645 -4.23 -9.90 20.02
CA TYR A 645 -3.13 -10.67 19.42
C TYR A 645 -1.75 -10.27 19.98
N ARG A 646 -1.57 -8.99 20.31
CA ARG A 646 -0.34 -8.44 20.89
C ARG A 646 -0.33 -8.59 22.42
N ASP A 647 -1.41 -8.14 23.06
CA ASP A 647 -1.47 -7.93 24.51
C ASP A 647 -1.77 -9.23 25.29
N ARG A 648 -2.49 -10.17 24.67
CA ARG A 648 -2.91 -11.44 25.28
C ARG A 648 -2.47 -12.68 24.50
N LYS A 649 -1.72 -12.50 23.41
CA LYS A 649 -1.38 -13.57 22.45
C LYS A 649 -2.63 -14.31 21.93
N ALA A 650 -3.75 -13.59 21.81
CA ALA A 650 -5.03 -14.14 21.36
C ALA A 650 -5.07 -14.27 19.83
N PHE A 651 -4.28 -15.19 19.28
CA PHE A 651 -4.22 -15.48 17.84
C PHE A 651 -3.87 -16.95 17.58
N CYS A 652 -4.19 -17.42 16.38
CA CYS A 652 -3.82 -18.73 15.86
C CYS A 652 -2.94 -18.56 14.63
N LEU A 653 -1.68 -18.99 14.71
CA LEU A 653 -0.75 -19.03 13.57
C LEU A 653 -0.40 -20.48 13.24
N ARG A 654 -0.90 -20.97 12.10
CA ARG A 654 -0.70 -22.34 11.62
C ARG A 654 0.27 -22.35 10.45
N ARG A 655 1.11 -23.38 10.40
CA ARG A 655 1.97 -23.67 9.26
C ARG A 655 1.62 -25.03 8.67
N PHE A 656 1.40 -25.05 7.36
CA PHE A 656 1.10 -26.24 6.58
C PHE A 656 2.35 -26.65 5.80
N ASN A 657 2.81 -27.89 5.97
CA ASN A 657 4.02 -28.42 5.35
C ASN A 657 3.68 -29.74 4.66
N MET A 658 3.79 -29.78 3.34
CA MET A 658 3.64 -30.98 2.54
C MET A 658 5.01 -31.56 2.20
N LEU A 659 5.33 -32.74 2.72
CA LEU A 659 6.56 -33.48 2.40
C LEU A 659 6.26 -34.97 2.28
N SER A 660 6.81 -35.60 1.24
CA SER A 660 6.71 -37.05 1.01
C SER A 660 5.27 -37.59 1.09
N GLY A 661 4.31 -36.87 0.52
CA GLY A 661 2.89 -37.24 0.52
C GLY A 661 2.14 -37.02 1.83
N ARG A 662 2.77 -36.38 2.83
CA ARG A 662 2.16 -36.06 4.13
C ARG A 662 2.00 -34.56 4.29
N LEU A 663 0.77 -34.10 4.49
CA LEU A 663 0.46 -32.73 4.88
C LEU A 663 0.42 -32.63 6.41
N LEU A 664 1.31 -31.82 6.97
CA LEU A 664 1.39 -31.54 8.40
C LEU A 664 0.88 -30.12 8.68
N CYS A 665 -0.04 -29.98 9.64
CA CYS A 665 -0.44 -28.70 10.20
C CYS A 665 0.13 -28.58 11.62
N ARG A 666 0.99 -27.60 11.85
CA ARG A 666 1.61 -27.34 13.17
C ARG A 666 1.42 -25.88 13.58
N SER A 667 1.54 -25.59 14.86
CA SER A 667 1.67 -24.21 15.30
C SER A 667 2.96 -23.61 14.74
N ALA A 668 2.88 -22.40 14.19
CA ALA A 668 4.05 -21.61 13.78
C ALA A 668 4.44 -20.55 14.81
N GLY A 669 3.60 -20.31 15.83
CA GLY A 669 3.91 -19.47 16.99
C GLY A 669 3.99 -20.30 18.26
N GLU A 670 4.92 -19.96 19.16
CA GLU A 670 5.16 -20.73 20.39
C GLU A 670 4.12 -20.45 21.50
N GLU A 671 3.34 -19.36 21.40
CA GLU A 671 2.53 -18.85 22.53
C GLU A 671 1.09 -18.39 22.18
N GLY A 672 0.66 -18.47 20.91
CA GLY A 672 -0.66 -17.98 20.49
C GLY A 672 -1.79 -18.98 20.78
N THR A 673 -2.88 -18.52 21.41
CA THR A 673 -4.12 -19.31 21.57
C THR A 673 -5.33 -18.49 21.14
N PHE A 674 -6.18 -19.07 20.30
CA PHE A 674 -7.39 -18.42 19.82
C PHE A 674 -8.44 -19.47 19.50
N ASP A 675 -9.60 -19.34 20.14
CA ASP A 675 -10.75 -20.22 19.91
C ASP A 675 -11.55 -19.70 18.72
N THR A 676 -11.86 -20.59 17.78
CA THR A 676 -12.63 -20.27 16.58
C THR A 676 -13.48 -21.45 16.17
N ASP A 677 -14.67 -21.16 15.64
CA ASP A 677 -15.58 -22.16 15.07
C ASP A 677 -15.18 -22.58 13.65
N THR A 678 -14.22 -21.89 13.03
CA THR A 678 -13.76 -22.21 11.69
C THR A 678 -13.13 -23.61 11.63
N VAL A 679 -13.63 -24.42 10.71
CA VAL A 679 -13.11 -25.76 10.41
C VAL A 679 -12.45 -25.82 9.03
N ILE A 680 -11.50 -26.73 8.87
CA ILE A 680 -11.00 -27.10 7.54
C ILE A 680 -11.97 -28.11 6.93
N GLN A 681 -12.76 -27.68 5.95
CA GLN A 681 -13.75 -28.53 5.29
C GLN A 681 -13.15 -29.36 4.15
N SER A 682 -12.17 -28.82 3.43
CA SER A 682 -11.57 -29.52 2.29
C SER A 682 -10.09 -29.22 2.11
N VAL A 683 -9.36 -30.20 1.56
CA VAL A 683 -7.97 -30.06 1.15
C VAL A 683 -7.85 -30.51 -0.31
N ILE A 684 -7.37 -29.62 -1.17
CA ILE A 684 -7.14 -29.84 -2.59
C ILE A 684 -5.63 -29.92 -2.80
N ILE A 685 -5.13 -31.02 -3.36
CA ILE A 685 -3.69 -31.20 -3.64
C ILE A 685 -3.49 -31.23 -5.15
N LEU A 686 -2.77 -30.25 -5.69
CA LEU A 686 -2.46 -30.14 -7.12
C LEU A 686 -1.12 -30.79 -7.43
N GLY A 687 -1.00 -31.42 -8.60
CA GLY A 687 0.26 -32.04 -9.05
C GLY A 687 0.54 -33.44 -8.50
N VAL A 688 -0.47 -34.14 -8.00
CA VAL A 688 -0.32 -35.54 -7.54
C VAL A 688 -0.14 -36.47 -8.74
N LYS A 689 0.94 -37.26 -8.75
CA LYS A 689 1.30 -38.13 -9.89
C LYS A 689 0.36 -39.31 -10.13
N GLY A 690 -0.45 -39.69 -9.16
CA GLY A 690 -1.40 -40.80 -9.27
C GLY A 690 -2.40 -40.80 -8.12
N LYS A 691 -3.53 -41.48 -8.33
CA LYS A 691 -4.59 -41.57 -7.33
C LYS A 691 -4.08 -42.23 -6.03
N PRO A 692 -4.20 -41.58 -4.86
CA PRO A 692 -3.91 -42.25 -3.60
C PRO A 692 -4.91 -43.39 -3.38
N SER A 693 -4.43 -44.55 -2.94
CA SER A 693 -5.30 -45.69 -2.59
C SER A 693 -6.10 -45.43 -1.32
N THR A 694 -5.54 -44.64 -0.39
CA THR A 694 -6.17 -44.28 0.89
C THR A 694 -5.64 -42.92 1.34
N VAL A 695 -6.49 -42.12 1.98
CA VAL A 695 -6.10 -40.90 2.69
C VAL A 695 -6.45 -41.10 4.16
N VAL A 696 -5.45 -40.95 5.02
CA VAL A 696 -5.60 -41.12 6.46
C VAL A 696 -5.38 -39.78 7.14
N VAL A 697 -6.33 -39.36 7.95
CA VAL A 697 -6.24 -38.13 8.73
C VAL A 697 -6.01 -38.49 10.19
N HIS A 698 -5.01 -37.85 10.79
CA HIS A 698 -4.69 -37.97 12.21
C HIS A 698 -4.92 -36.62 12.89
N VAL A 699 -5.80 -36.58 13.87
CA VAL A 699 -6.03 -35.42 14.74
C VAL A 699 -5.59 -35.83 16.15
N SER A 700 -4.80 -34.99 16.81
CA SER A 700 -4.32 -35.30 18.17
C SER A 700 -5.51 -35.49 19.13
N GLY A 701 -5.62 -36.67 19.74
CA GLY A 701 -6.69 -36.99 20.68
C GLY A 701 -7.90 -37.71 20.08
N GLU A 702 -7.94 -37.92 18.76
CA GLU A 702 -9.02 -38.66 18.07
C GLU A 702 -8.51 -39.93 17.37
N GLU A 703 -9.41 -40.90 17.14
CA GLU A 703 -9.12 -42.10 16.37
C GLU A 703 -8.91 -41.81 14.87
N LEU A 704 -8.22 -42.73 14.20
CA LEU A 704 -7.96 -42.73 12.75
C LEU A 704 -9.27 -42.59 11.95
N CYS A 705 -9.42 -41.47 11.23
CA CYS A 705 -10.58 -41.25 10.36
C CYS A 705 -10.20 -41.47 8.89
N LEU A 706 -10.93 -42.37 8.22
CA LEU A 706 -10.85 -42.61 6.78
C LEU A 706 -11.86 -41.71 6.06
N TYR A 707 -11.38 -40.86 5.16
CA TYR A 707 -12.23 -39.93 4.40
C TYR A 707 -12.36 -40.34 2.93
N SER A 708 -13.55 -40.11 2.34
CA SER A 708 -13.78 -40.30 0.91
C SER A 708 -13.02 -39.23 0.11
N CYS A 709 -12.02 -39.66 -0.67
CA CYS A 709 -11.27 -38.79 -1.56
C CYS A 709 -11.95 -38.72 -2.94
N ILE A 710 -12.29 -37.52 -3.39
CA ILE A 710 -12.63 -37.28 -4.79
C ILE A 710 -11.31 -37.06 -5.53
N TYR A 711 -10.85 -38.09 -6.24
CA TYR A 711 -9.73 -37.97 -7.15
C TYR A 711 -10.24 -37.60 -8.54
N SER A 712 -10.11 -36.34 -8.91
CA SER A 712 -10.28 -35.88 -10.28
C SER A 712 -8.91 -35.85 -10.96
N GLN A 713 -8.66 -36.81 -11.85
CA GLN A 713 -7.57 -36.67 -12.81
C GLN A 713 -8.11 -35.74 -13.90
N LEU A 714 -7.73 -34.47 -13.86
CA LEU A 714 -7.94 -33.59 -15.01
C LEU A 714 -6.98 -34.07 -16.09
N ASP A 715 -7.52 -34.78 -17.07
CA ASP A 715 -6.76 -35.42 -18.14
C ASP A 715 -6.04 -34.32 -18.93
N CYS A 716 -4.71 -34.23 -18.79
CA CYS A 716 -3.87 -33.23 -19.45
C CYS A 716 -3.65 -33.55 -20.94
N ARG A 717 -4.71 -33.90 -21.67
CA ARG A 717 -4.68 -34.10 -23.12
C ARG A 717 -5.82 -33.32 -23.78
N ASN A 718 -5.52 -32.08 -24.16
CA ASN A 718 -5.60 -31.64 -25.55
C ASN A 718 -4.78 -30.37 -25.74
#